data_AF-Q0U4V0-F1
#
_entry.id   AF-Q0U4V0-F1
#
_cell.length_a   1.000
_cell.length_b   1.000
_cell.length_c   1.000
_cell.angle_alpha   90.00
_cell.angle_beta   90.00
_cell.angle_gamma   90.00
#
_symmetry.space_group_name_H-M   'P 1'
#
loop_
_entity.id
_entity.type
_entity.pdbx_description
1 polymer ?
#
loop_
_entity_poly.entity_id
_entity_poly.type
_entity_poly.pdbx_seq_one_letter_code
_entity_poly.pdbx_strand_id
1 'polypeptide(L)'
;MGFSFRGLTSNALVSTPLAAEQDHKDVADVPAAVHGHTSMDVSRPDEKLGTPRASSLSGSDDEELNKIDTTAESGVQAVQAATHVWTKRDLILAYIFMWLIQFFVSFTSSCNGTLAPYVTSSFQQHSLTALTSVISSIVAGIWKLPYAKIMNIWGRPTALCFGVGCYVVGLILMACCNNVKAYCAANTFFYTGYNSIDFSMTVFIADTSKLKNRGFFVAYAASPWLITTWIYGFAVNDVIAHDGIGWRWCFGIFAIIAPFVCAPLIIMFWRNEAKARREGLIQPRTDRGPLAQKVMYYLREFDVVGLLILATGLALFLLSFNLYSLQKDQWKSPLIICFLVFGALLIVAFGLWEKWGAPVTFIPWALLKNRTVIFTYTMAASLYVGWYIWDSYFYSLLVVMFNQSTPHATYIANIYTMGSCFISLVYGVCLRYYGKLKMYSLFWGVPLTILGVGLMIQFRQPDENIGYIVMCMIFIAFGGGVLVISEQTTLMAVSKQQDFPALLAVESMVIAIGSAIGSTIASAIWTGIFPARLLANLPADVVDKMADIYGDIKVQQSYPVGSPARDAINASYGETQRYMLIAATYTLSLDVASSTLCSRLDRRNMAMLTLSPSRIAIVVVALTLISLLYTLGFPTQLVRPAQPIIDHYEHKNVHTEPIVPAPVMATPTDAAIAPQITHGDGPAAEDDQRWNDAGPAAGQATETGIAEYEKDGGRWEDKDKLKAAETSGETRQTRPPTTLATHAIPAPTANATNATTPAKPKFCKDVAGAPNVMVVFRTSKAEVQEKLPAHIKSLLACVPNFAIFSDHDGSIDGIKVHNALDSIGSETKRTHDEFREYQLMHADAEHKPDVAKTKDLDKWKFLPMVNKAFHLKPDARFYVFIEADTSLSWTNLLQWLDRLDYRIPYYSGAPTFINNVQIAQRGPGILLSQGALRRYAKSYSELYASKWEPELGKGCCGDFALAQAMSDAHVEFYASWPLMQGEQPSTLDFTRKQWCAPAVSWHHTDATVLNDIWASHQNWTHEKGWDVPYLFRDAFADLVMPHVQKSKGEWDNFSGDTKIVGEQGRRKKLEEEDERRKQHAKDKDGPPEESPFADPPHNPRDDKDAAAIADAIKDAADSPKKCQKTCERVEDCLQWRYKALGDGECHLGKVLKLGRRVKKDEGWTSGWMIERLGEVIAGWECKEVSWKFYQ
;
A
#
# COMPACT_ATOMS: atom_id res chain seq x y z
N MET A 1 -56.15 3.02 8.48
CA MET A 1 -54.75 2.99 8.95
C MET A 1 -54.78 2.81 10.47
N GLY A 2 -54.24 1.71 11.02
CA GLY A 2 -54.55 1.28 12.40
C GLY A 2 -53.36 0.77 13.21
N PHE A 3 -52.31 1.57 13.37
CA PHE A 3 -51.14 1.20 14.18
C PHE A 3 -51.47 1.20 15.69
N SER A 4 -51.72 0.01 16.25
CA SER A 4 -51.95 -0.16 17.68
C SER A 4 -50.64 -0.11 18.47
N PHE A 5 -50.49 0.91 19.32
CA PHE A 5 -49.35 1.14 20.23
C PHE A 5 -49.17 0.08 21.36
N ARG A 6 -49.74 -1.12 21.24
CA ARG A 6 -49.61 -2.27 22.16
C ARG A 6 -48.17 -2.84 22.32
N GLY A 7 -47.13 -2.12 21.89
CA GLY A 7 -45.73 -2.57 21.91
C GLY A 7 -44.82 -1.90 22.94
N LEU A 8 -45.31 -0.87 23.64
CA LEU A 8 -44.57 -0.06 24.61
C LEU A 8 -44.88 -0.49 26.05
N THR A 9 -43.95 -0.25 26.98
CA THR A 9 -44.11 -0.55 28.42
C THR A 9 -44.51 0.69 29.23
N SER A 10 -45.79 0.78 29.54
CA SER A 10 -46.33 1.58 30.64
C SER A 10 -47.64 0.93 31.08
N ASN A 11 -47.93 0.93 32.38
CA ASN A 11 -49.20 0.45 32.93
C ASN A 11 -50.41 1.20 32.34
N ALA A 12 -50.21 2.42 31.81
CA ALA A 12 -51.22 3.17 31.06
C ALA A 12 -51.64 2.55 29.71
N LEU A 13 -51.07 1.41 29.32
CA LEU A 13 -51.51 0.59 28.17
C LEU A 13 -52.23 -0.71 28.59
N VAL A 14 -52.27 -1.05 29.88
CA VAL A 14 -52.99 -2.20 30.46
C VAL A 14 -54.13 -1.69 31.33
N SER A 15 -55.05 -0.94 30.71
CA SER A 15 -56.16 -0.28 31.41
C SER A 15 -57.32 -1.24 31.68
N THR A 16 -57.18 -2.08 32.69
CA THR A 16 -58.30 -2.53 33.53
C THR A 16 -58.23 -1.76 34.85
N PRO A 17 -59.34 -1.19 35.36
CA PRO A 17 -59.32 -0.49 36.63
C PRO A 17 -59.12 -1.52 37.76
N LEU A 18 -57.96 -1.49 38.40
CA LEU A 18 -57.83 -2.07 39.73
C LEU A 18 -58.69 -1.23 40.67
N ALA A 19 -59.78 -1.83 41.14
CA ALA A 19 -60.54 -1.31 42.26
C ALA A 19 -59.64 -1.25 43.50
N ALA A 20 -59.95 -0.37 44.45
CA ALA A 20 -59.20 -0.27 45.67
C ALA A 20 -59.41 -1.52 46.53
N GLU A 21 -58.40 -2.39 46.58
CA GLU A 21 -58.30 -3.49 47.53
C GLU A 21 -57.03 -3.28 48.35
N GLN A 22 -57.23 -3.00 49.65
CA GLN A 22 -56.13 -2.82 50.59
C GLN A 22 -55.73 -4.20 51.13
N ASP A 23 -54.48 -4.59 50.95
CA ASP A 23 -53.83 -5.46 51.94
C ASP A 23 -52.41 -4.97 52.22
N HIS A 24 -51.94 -5.26 53.42
CA HIS A 24 -50.67 -4.83 53.99
C HIS A 24 -49.65 -5.98 53.98
N LYS A 25 -48.38 -5.61 54.23
CA LYS A 25 -47.17 -6.44 54.39
C LYS A 25 -46.40 -6.65 53.06
N ASP A 26 -45.07 -6.69 53.07
CA ASP A 26 -44.13 -6.64 54.20
C ASP A 26 -43.30 -5.34 54.26
N VAL A 27 -43.12 -4.81 55.48
CA VAL A 27 -42.12 -3.77 55.82
C VAL A 27 -41.58 -4.08 57.23
N ALA A 28 -40.53 -4.89 57.30
CA ALA A 28 -39.69 -5.24 58.45
C ALA A 28 -38.57 -6.19 57.92
N ASP A 29 -37.38 -6.34 58.49
CA ASP A 29 -36.65 -5.57 59.50
C ASP A 29 -35.14 -5.88 59.36
N VAL A 30 -34.26 -4.87 59.35
CA VAL A 30 -32.82 -5.02 59.72
C VAL A 30 -32.37 -3.71 60.38
N PRO A 31 -31.69 -3.71 61.55
CA PRO A 31 -31.43 -2.49 62.31
C PRO A 31 -30.31 -1.61 61.75
N ALA A 32 -30.35 -0.32 62.11
CA ALA A 32 -29.20 0.56 61.97
C ALA A 32 -28.11 0.21 63.00
N ALA A 33 -26.91 -0.11 62.53
CA ALA A 33 -25.71 -0.28 63.35
C ALA A 33 -24.57 0.57 62.80
N VAL A 34 -24.12 1.55 63.59
CA VAL A 34 -22.94 2.36 63.26
C VAL A 34 -21.69 1.67 63.78
N HIS A 35 -20.80 1.25 62.88
CA HIS A 35 -19.35 1.34 63.04
C HIS A 35 -18.70 1.17 61.67
N GLY A 36 -17.86 2.12 61.26
CA GLY A 36 -17.10 2.02 60.01
C GLY A 36 -15.74 1.38 60.25
N HIS A 37 -15.36 0.40 59.44
CA HIS A 37 -13.97 0.03 59.22
C HIS A 37 -13.74 -0.50 57.79
N THR A 38 -12.57 -0.12 57.26
CA THR A 38 -11.77 -0.73 56.17
C THR A 38 -12.37 -1.81 55.25
N SER A 39 -12.11 -1.64 53.96
CA SER A 39 -12.29 -2.64 52.89
C SER A 39 -11.66 -4.00 53.18
N MET A 40 -12.41 -5.07 52.92
CA MET A 40 -11.89 -6.33 52.34
C MET A 40 -13.04 -7.12 51.68
N ASP A 41 -12.66 -8.21 51.01
CA ASP A 41 -13.43 -9.03 50.08
C ASP A 41 -14.93 -9.25 50.38
N VAL A 42 -15.76 -8.85 49.41
CA VAL A 42 -16.96 -9.62 49.05
C VAL A 42 -16.74 -10.15 47.63
N SER A 43 -16.18 -11.34 47.54
CA SER A 43 -16.20 -12.12 46.31
C SER A 43 -17.65 -12.25 45.85
N ARG A 44 -17.99 -11.82 44.64
CA ARG A 44 -19.30 -12.15 44.03
C ARG A 44 -19.44 -13.67 44.09
N PRO A 45 -20.47 -14.24 44.75
CA PRO A 45 -20.74 -15.66 44.64
C PRO A 45 -20.97 -15.99 43.16
N ASP A 46 -20.43 -17.11 42.68
CA ASP A 46 -20.67 -17.61 41.32
C ASP A 46 -22.15 -18.04 41.20
N GLU A 47 -23.04 -17.07 40.95
CA GLU A 47 -24.44 -17.33 40.62
C GLU A 47 -24.49 -18.09 39.28
N LYS A 48 -24.69 -19.41 39.36
CA LYS A 48 -24.69 -20.34 38.22
C LYS A 48 -25.93 -20.20 37.32
N LEU A 49 -26.25 -19.00 36.85
CA LEU A 49 -27.23 -18.75 35.80
C LEU A 49 -26.58 -18.83 34.41
N GLY A 50 -26.05 -20.01 34.10
CA GLY A 50 -25.56 -20.42 32.77
C GLY A 50 -26.53 -21.28 31.98
N THR A 51 -27.76 -21.49 32.48
CA THR A 51 -28.83 -22.16 31.75
C THR A 51 -29.33 -21.27 30.61
N PRO A 52 -29.43 -21.76 29.36
CA PRO A 52 -29.97 -20.96 28.27
C PRO A 52 -31.46 -20.67 28.52
N ARG A 53 -31.87 -19.41 28.36
CA ARG A 53 -33.27 -18.93 28.51
C ARG A 53 -34.14 -19.37 27.30
N ALA A 54 -34.16 -20.67 27.05
CA ALA A 54 -34.74 -21.34 25.88
C ALA A 54 -36.03 -22.12 26.18
N SER A 55 -36.47 -22.13 27.44
CA SER A 55 -37.79 -22.59 27.88
C SER A 55 -38.61 -21.41 28.45
N SER A 56 -39.93 -21.45 28.24
CA SER A 56 -40.94 -20.48 28.73
C SER A 56 -40.75 -18.98 28.41
N LEU A 57 -40.64 -18.61 27.13
CA LEU A 57 -40.83 -17.21 26.64
C LEU A 57 -42.30 -16.89 26.32
N SER A 58 -43.20 -17.09 27.29
CA SER A 58 -44.66 -16.90 27.09
C SER A 58 -45.44 -16.47 28.36
N GLY A 59 -44.80 -15.74 29.28
CA GLY A 59 -45.48 -15.19 30.46
C GLY A 59 -44.71 -14.07 31.16
N SER A 60 -43.43 -14.28 31.47
CA SER A 60 -42.62 -13.43 32.36
C SER A 60 -42.12 -12.10 31.76
N ASP A 61 -42.09 -11.94 30.43
CA ASP A 61 -41.52 -10.76 29.75
C ASP A 61 -42.15 -9.43 30.22
N ASP A 62 -43.43 -9.46 30.61
CA ASP A 62 -44.21 -8.29 31.05
C ASP A 62 -44.14 -8.06 32.58
N GLU A 63 -43.57 -9.00 33.33
CA GLU A 63 -43.41 -8.94 34.78
C GLU A 63 -41.99 -8.48 35.15
N GLU A 64 -40.97 -8.97 34.43
CA GLU A 64 -39.56 -8.61 34.65
C GLU A 64 -39.24 -7.15 34.26
N LEU A 65 -39.90 -6.60 33.24
CA LEU A 65 -39.83 -5.18 32.87
C LEU A 65 -40.61 -4.25 33.81
N ASN A 66 -41.41 -4.80 34.73
CA ASN A 66 -42.25 -4.08 35.68
C ASN A 66 -41.75 -4.23 37.14
N LYS A 67 -40.50 -4.62 37.33
CA LYS A 67 -39.89 -4.76 38.66
C LYS A 67 -38.61 -3.93 38.76
N ILE A 68 -38.55 -3.06 39.77
CA ILE A 68 -37.35 -2.27 40.07
C ILE A 68 -36.29 -3.21 40.66
N ASP A 69 -35.10 -3.23 40.05
CA ASP A 69 -33.96 -4.02 40.55
C ASP A 69 -33.20 -3.21 41.61
N THR A 70 -33.41 -3.55 42.88
CA THR A 70 -32.76 -2.89 44.03
C THR A 70 -31.25 -3.14 44.10
N THR A 71 -30.70 -4.06 43.29
CA THR A 71 -29.26 -4.32 43.18
C THR A 71 -28.58 -3.53 42.05
N ALA A 72 -29.36 -2.96 41.12
CA ALA A 72 -28.86 -2.14 40.01
C ALA A 72 -28.43 -0.73 40.47
N GLU A 73 -27.63 -0.05 39.64
CA GLU A 73 -27.12 1.30 39.93
C GLU A 73 -28.24 2.37 40.00
N SER A 74 -28.00 3.47 40.73
CA SER A 74 -29.05 4.47 41.04
C SER A 74 -29.72 5.12 39.82
N GLY A 75 -29.02 5.27 38.70
CA GLY A 75 -29.56 5.77 37.44
C GLY A 75 -30.34 4.73 36.64
N VAL A 76 -30.15 3.43 36.91
CA VAL A 76 -30.99 2.33 36.39
C VAL A 76 -32.28 2.23 37.21
N GLN A 77 -32.17 2.22 38.55
CA GLN A 77 -33.35 2.26 39.44
C GLN A 77 -34.25 3.47 39.12
N ALA A 78 -33.65 4.65 38.89
CA ALA A 78 -34.38 5.87 38.53
C ALA A 78 -35.15 5.76 37.20
N VAL A 79 -34.64 5.03 36.19
CA VAL A 79 -35.38 4.86 34.93
C VAL A 79 -36.52 3.83 35.06
N GLN A 80 -36.29 2.72 35.78
CA GLN A 80 -37.31 1.70 36.03
C GLN A 80 -38.49 2.31 36.83
N ALA A 81 -38.16 3.00 37.93
CA ALA A 81 -39.11 3.77 38.70
C ALA A 81 -39.85 4.83 37.85
N ALA A 82 -39.13 5.57 36.99
CA ALA A 82 -39.77 6.53 36.09
C ALA A 82 -40.73 5.85 35.10
N THR A 83 -40.40 4.70 34.50
CA THR A 83 -41.26 4.06 33.49
C THR A 83 -42.64 3.65 34.01
N HIS A 84 -42.79 3.33 35.31
CA HIS A 84 -44.10 3.11 35.93
C HIS A 84 -45.00 4.37 35.93
N VAL A 85 -44.38 5.54 35.99
CA VAL A 85 -45.00 6.84 36.28
C VAL A 85 -45.41 7.60 35.00
N TRP A 86 -44.88 7.17 33.85
CA TRP A 86 -45.14 7.75 32.53
C TRP A 86 -46.53 7.39 32.00
N THR A 87 -47.29 8.38 31.54
CA THR A 87 -48.52 8.11 30.80
C THR A 87 -48.23 7.75 29.34
N LYS A 88 -49.21 7.15 28.67
CA LYS A 88 -49.20 6.95 27.21
C LYS A 88 -48.98 8.26 26.43
N ARG A 89 -49.39 9.42 26.96
CA ARG A 89 -49.16 10.73 26.33
C ARG A 89 -47.71 11.16 26.45
N ASP A 90 -47.11 11.06 27.64
CA ASP A 90 -45.69 11.35 27.85
C ASP A 90 -44.82 10.47 26.94
N LEU A 91 -45.15 9.19 26.83
CA LEU A 91 -44.39 8.24 26.02
C LEU A 91 -44.50 8.51 24.51
N ILE A 92 -45.67 8.92 24.00
CA ILE A 92 -45.80 9.35 22.60
C ILE A 92 -45.01 10.65 22.35
N LEU A 93 -45.08 11.63 23.25
CA LEU A 93 -44.30 12.87 23.15
C LEU A 93 -42.80 12.60 23.20
N ALA A 94 -42.34 11.66 24.03
CA ALA A 94 -40.94 11.26 24.11
C ALA A 94 -40.41 10.75 22.77
N TYR A 95 -41.14 9.86 22.10
CA TYR A 95 -40.73 9.32 20.81
C TYR A 95 -40.77 10.39 19.70
N ILE A 96 -41.68 11.37 19.77
CA ILE A 96 -41.68 12.54 18.87
C ILE A 96 -40.46 13.44 19.12
N PHE A 97 -40.15 13.81 20.37
CA PHE A 97 -38.98 14.63 20.67
C PHE A 97 -37.66 13.90 20.35
N MET A 98 -37.57 12.60 20.64
CA MET A 98 -36.45 11.74 20.24
C MET A 98 -36.24 11.76 18.72
N TRP A 99 -37.32 11.65 17.93
CA TRP A 99 -37.24 11.69 16.47
C TRP A 99 -36.80 13.07 15.96
N LEU A 100 -37.30 14.16 16.56
CA LEU A 100 -36.86 15.53 16.23
C LEU A 100 -35.39 15.77 16.58
N ILE A 101 -34.91 15.22 17.71
CA ILE A 101 -33.50 15.26 18.08
C ILE A 101 -32.66 14.47 17.05
N GLN A 102 -33.04 13.23 16.71
CA GLN A 102 -32.30 12.44 15.72
C GLN A 102 -32.35 13.05 14.31
N PHE A 103 -33.45 13.72 13.93
CA PHE A 103 -33.52 14.51 12.69
C PHE A 103 -32.51 15.66 12.69
N PHE A 104 -32.50 16.46 13.75
CA PHE A 104 -31.58 17.59 13.89
C PHE A 104 -30.10 17.14 13.97
N VAL A 105 -29.82 16.08 14.72
CA VAL A 105 -28.48 15.52 14.94
C VAL A 105 -27.93 14.86 13.66
N SER A 106 -28.73 14.08 12.92
CA SER A 106 -28.33 13.50 11.63
C SER A 106 -28.15 14.55 10.52
N PHE A 107 -29.00 15.58 10.47
CA PHE A 107 -28.82 16.71 9.55
C PHE A 107 -27.50 17.45 9.84
N THR A 108 -27.26 17.77 11.11
CA THR A 108 -26.04 18.50 11.54
C THR A 108 -24.76 17.69 11.30
N SER A 109 -24.76 16.38 11.57
CA SER A 109 -23.57 15.54 11.32
C SER A 109 -23.27 15.36 9.83
N SER A 110 -24.31 15.27 9.01
CA SER A 110 -24.17 15.25 7.54
C SER A 110 -23.61 16.57 7.01
N CYS A 111 -24.08 17.71 7.54
CA CYS A 111 -23.50 19.02 7.26
C CYS A 111 -22.02 19.11 7.70
N ASN A 112 -21.66 18.65 8.91
CA ASN A 112 -20.26 18.65 9.36
C ASN A 112 -19.36 17.79 8.46
N GLY A 113 -19.77 16.56 8.12
CA GLY A 113 -19.01 15.69 7.24
C GLY A 113 -18.79 16.28 5.84
N THR A 114 -19.77 17.02 5.33
CA THR A 114 -19.67 17.71 4.03
C THR A 114 -18.82 18.99 4.14
N LEU A 115 -18.88 19.72 5.26
CA LEU A 115 -18.15 20.97 5.48
C LEU A 115 -16.67 20.78 5.85
N ALA A 116 -16.31 19.70 6.55
CA ALA A 116 -14.96 19.41 7.03
C ALA A 116 -13.83 19.69 6.00
N PRO A 117 -13.88 19.20 4.74
CA PRO A 117 -12.86 19.49 3.73
C PRO A 117 -12.73 20.98 3.35
N TYR A 118 -13.81 21.76 3.43
CA TYR A 118 -13.81 23.20 3.18
C TYR A 118 -13.24 23.98 4.38
N VAL A 119 -13.53 23.54 5.61
CA VAL A 119 -12.98 24.15 6.84
C VAL A 119 -11.46 24.03 6.85
N THR A 120 -10.91 22.83 6.63
CA THR A 120 -9.46 22.59 6.59
C THR A 120 -8.77 23.26 5.40
N SER A 121 -9.45 23.33 4.24
CA SER A 121 -8.99 24.10 3.08
C SER A 121 -8.91 25.60 3.38
N SER A 122 -9.87 26.17 4.11
CA SER A 122 -9.83 27.59 4.52
C SER A 122 -8.68 27.95 5.47
N PHE A 123 -8.00 26.94 6.04
CA PHE A 123 -6.76 27.07 6.81
C PHE A 123 -5.49 26.68 6.05
N GLN A 124 -5.57 26.48 4.73
CA GLN A 124 -4.45 26.01 3.87
C GLN A 124 -3.82 24.68 4.35
N GLN A 125 -4.66 23.79 4.90
CA GLN A 125 -4.23 22.56 5.59
C GLN A 125 -5.20 21.38 5.28
N HIS A 126 -5.67 21.30 4.04
CA HIS A 126 -6.68 20.32 3.61
C HIS A 126 -6.27 18.85 3.82
N SER A 127 -4.98 18.52 3.68
CA SER A 127 -4.44 17.18 3.93
C SER A 127 -4.69 16.65 5.35
N LEU A 128 -4.86 17.53 6.34
CA LEU A 128 -5.14 17.15 7.73
C LEU A 128 -6.58 16.68 7.97
N THR A 129 -7.50 16.81 7.00
CA THR A 129 -8.92 16.41 7.16
C THR A 129 -9.10 14.95 7.58
N ALA A 130 -8.31 14.05 7.00
CA ALA A 130 -8.31 12.64 7.37
C ALA A 130 -7.87 12.44 8.83
N LEU A 131 -6.76 13.08 9.24
CA LEU A 131 -6.24 13.02 10.60
C LEU A 131 -7.25 13.55 11.63
N THR A 132 -7.91 14.68 11.35
CA THR A 132 -8.94 15.22 12.26
C THR A 132 -10.15 14.30 12.39
N SER A 133 -10.48 13.54 11.33
CA SER A 133 -11.58 12.58 11.35
C SER A 133 -11.22 11.32 12.14
N VAL A 134 -10.02 10.77 11.94
CA VAL A 134 -9.50 9.58 12.66
C VAL A 134 -9.44 9.85 14.16
N ILE A 135 -8.85 10.97 14.59
CA ILE A 135 -8.73 11.34 16.01
C ILE A 135 -10.13 11.44 16.65
N SER A 136 -11.06 12.17 16.02
CA SER A 136 -12.41 12.35 16.57
C SER A 136 -13.20 11.03 16.62
N SER A 137 -13.02 10.15 15.63
CA SER A 137 -13.69 8.84 15.58
C SER A 137 -13.21 7.89 16.67
N ILE A 138 -11.90 7.81 16.90
CA ILE A 138 -11.32 6.97 17.97
C ILE A 138 -11.81 7.43 19.34
N VAL A 139 -11.70 8.74 19.64
CA VAL A 139 -12.13 9.29 20.93
C VAL A 139 -13.64 9.10 21.14
N ALA A 140 -14.46 9.44 20.15
CA ALA A 140 -15.91 9.34 20.28
C ALA A 140 -16.44 7.90 20.29
N GLY A 141 -15.69 6.93 19.73
CA GLY A 141 -15.98 5.51 19.84
C GLY A 141 -15.75 4.98 21.27
N ILE A 142 -14.56 5.24 21.82
CA ILE A 142 -14.17 4.78 23.16
C ILE A 142 -15.00 5.49 24.25
N TRP A 143 -15.37 6.76 24.04
CA TRP A 143 -16.19 7.55 24.96
C TRP A 143 -17.54 6.92 25.34
N LYS A 144 -18.12 6.05 24.49
CA LYS A 144 -19.37 5.37 24.82
C LYS A 144 -19.27 4.50 26.09
N LEU A 145 -18.07 4.00 26.45
CA LEU A 145 -17.84 3.22 27.68
C LEU A 145 -18.01 4.06 28.97
N PRO A 146 -17.26 5.15 29.23
CA PRO A 146 -17.51 6.02 30.39
C PRO A 146 -18.93 6.60 30.35
N TYR A 147 -19.46 6.95 29.17
CA TYR A 147 -20.81 7.49 29.05
C TYR A 147 -21.92 6.50 29.45
N ALA A 148 -21.74 5.20 29.19
CA ALA A 148 -22.62 4.15 29.69
C ALA A 148 -22.68 4.15 31.23
N LYS A 149 -21.52 4.31 31.91
CA LYS A 149 -21.47 4.50 33.36
C LYS A 149 -22.09 5.83 33.80
N ILE A 150 -21.97 6.94 33.05
CA ILE A 150 -22.68 8.19 33.38
C ILE A 150 -24.20 7.94 33.40
N MET A 151 -24.75 7.22 32.43
CA MET A 151 -26.18 6.86 32.39
C MET A 151 -26.61 5.94 33.54
N ASN A 152 -25.80 4.94 33.90
CA ASN A 152 -26.13 3.99 34.97
C ASN A 152 -25.96 4.59 36.37
N ILE A 153 -24.95 5.43 36.62
CA ILE A 153 -24.75 6.07 37.93
C ILE A 153 -25.62 7.33 38.08
N TRP A 154 -25.50 8.30 37.15
CA TRP A 154 -26.09 9.65 37.24
C TRP A 154 -27.48 9.80 36.60
N GLY A 155 -27.95 8.77 35.88
CA GLY A 155 -29.27 8.76 35.26
C GLY A 155 -29.30 9.40 33.87
N ARG A 156 -30.26 8.94 33.06
CA ARG A 156 -30.44 9.31 31.64
C ARG A 156 -30.50 10.84 31.39
N PRO A 157 -31.29 11.67 32.10
CA PRO A 157 -31.33 13.11 31.80
C PRO A 157 -30.01 13.82 32.10
N THR A 158 -29.31 13.46 33.19
CA THR A 158 -28.00 14.04 33.54
C THR A 158 -26.96 13.71 32.47
N ALA A 159 -26.95 12.48 31.98
CA ALA A 159 -26.09 12.06 30.87
C ALA A 159 -26.42 12.82 29.58
N LEU A 160 -27.71 12.95 29.23
CA LEU A 160 -28.14 13.66 28.02
C LEU A 160 -27.73 15.14 28.06
N CYS A 161 -27.89 15.81 29.21
CA CYS A 161 -27.38 17.17 29.42
C CYS A 161 -25.87 17.29 29.20
N PHE A 162 -25.07 16.31 29.68
CA PHE A 162 -23.63 16.29 29.42
C PHE A 162 -23.32 16.12 27.92
N GLY A 163 -24.01 15.19 27.24
CA GLY A 163 -23.84 14.95 25.81
C GLY A 163 -24.16 16.19 24.96
N VAL A 164 -25.29 16.86 25.26
CA VAL A 164 -25.67 18.13 24.62
C VAL A 164 -24.67 19.25 24.94
N GLY A 165 -24.14 19.29 26.17
CA GLY A 165 -23.08 20.23 26.56
C GLY A 165 -21.82 20.08 25.70
N CYS A 166 -21.28 18.87 25.59
CA CYS A 166 -20.12 18.57 24.73
C CYS A 166 -20.41 18.86 23.25
N TYR A 167 -21.61 18.54 22.77
CA TYR A 167 -22.03 18.79 21.39
C TYR A 167 -22.07 20.29 21.05
N VAL A 168 -22.68 21.10 21.92
CA VAL A 168 -22.75 22.57 21.77
C VAL A 168 -21.37 23.20 21.90
N VAL A 169 -20.53 22.76 22.85
CA VAL A 169 -19.14 23.20 22.96
C VAL A 169 -18.36 22.86 21.68
N GLY A 170 -18.54 21.67 21.11
CA GLY A 170 -17.96 21.29 19.82
C GLY A 170 -18.36 22.24 18.69
N LEU A 171 -19.66 22.52 18.54
CA LEU A 171 -20.18 23.44 17.52
C LEU A 171 -19.70 24.90 17.70
N ILE A 172 -19.62 25.39 18.94
CA ILE A 172 -19.07 26.72 19.24
C ILE A 172 -17.57 26.77 18.90
N LEU A 173 -16.80 25.75 19.30
CA LEU A 173 -15.38 25.67 18.97
C LEU A 173 -15.15 25.53 17.46
N MET A 174 -16.05 24.89 16.71
CA MET A 174 -16.02 24.88 15.24
C MET A 174 -16.26 26.28 14.69
N ALA A 175 -17.36 26.95 15.07
CA ALA A 175 -17.68 28.29 14.60
C ALA A 175 -16.57 29.32 14.89
N CYS A 176 -15.88 29.18 16.02
CA CYS A 176 -14.81 30.09 16.47
C CYS A 176 -13.39 29.65 16.09
N CYS A 177 -13.17 28.50 15.42
CA CYS A 177 -11.81 28.05 15.15
C CYS A 177 -11.10 28.91 14.09
N ASN A 178 -9.79 29.09 14.28
CA ASN A 178 -8.91 29.87 13.41
C ASN A 178 -7.67 29.09 12.94
N ASN A 179 -7.63 27.78 13.18
CA ASN A 179 -6.61 26.85 12.68
C ASN A 179 -7.10 25.39 12.82
N VAL A 180 -6.46 24.46 12.09
CA VAL A 180 -6.85 23.04 12.10
C VAL A 180 -6.65 22.35 13.46
N LYS A 181 -5.69 22.78 14.30
CA LYS A 181 -5.51 22.18 15.64
C LYS A 181 -6.73 22.44 16.53
N ALA A 182 -7.24 23.67 16.49
CA ALA A 182 -8.50 24.04 17.14
C ALA A 182 -9.71 23.32 16.53
N TYR A 183 -9.78 23.20 15.20
CA TYR A 183 -10.86 22.43 14.54
C TYR A 183 -10.82 20.94 14.91
N CYS A 184 -9.64 20.32 15.03
CA CYS A 184 -9.50 18.93 15.45
C CYS A 184 -10.05 18.69 16.87
N ALA A 185 -9.76 19.61 17.80
CA ALA A 185 -10.32 19.57 19.15
C ALA A 185 -11.85 19.77 19.11
N ALA A 186 -12.33 20.73 18.33
CA ALA A 186 -13.76 21.01 18.15
C ALA A 186 -14.54 19.81 17.58
N ASN A 187 -14.00 19.17 16.53
CA ASN A 187 -14.53 17.96 15.90
C ASN A 187 -14.57 16.78 16.90
N THR A 188 -13.58 16.70 17.79
CA THR A 188 -13.54 15.68 18.85
C THR A 188 -14.64 15.91 19.88
N PHE A 189 -14.85 17.15 20.35
CA PHE A 189 -15.98 17.49 21.22
C PHE A 189 -17.34 17.27 20.54
N PHE A 190 -17.46 17.65 19.27
CA PHE A 190 -18.67 17.46 18.46
C PHE A 190 -19.05 15.98 18.36
N TYR A 191 -18.15 15.10 17.89
CA TYR A 191 -18.44 13.67 17.75
C TYR A 191 -18.65 12.98 19.10
N THR A 192 -17.95 13.42 20.16
CA THR A 192 -18.18 12.97 21.55
C THR A 192 -19.61 13.28 22.01
N GLY A 193 -20.09 14.50 21.78
CA GLY A 193 -21.45 14.92 22.10
C GLY A 193 -22.52 14.25 21.21
N TYR A 194 -22.27 14.16 19.90
CA TYR A 194 -23.11 13.48 18.91
C TYR A 194 -23.37 12.02 19.32
N ASN A 195 -22.30 11.25 19.56
CA ASN A 195 -22.39 9.86 19.98
C ASN A 195 -23.07 9.71 21.34
N SER A 196 -22.92 10.69 22.24
CA SER A 196 -23.60 10.71 23.54
C SER A 196 -25.13 10.87 23.41
N ILE A 197 -25.58 11.75 22.50
CA ILE A 197 -27.00 12.00 22.26
C ILE A 197 -27.63 10.77 21.57
N ASP A 198 -27.05 10.29 20.47
CA ASP A 198 -27.53 9.12 19.72
C ASP A 198 -27.62 7.85 20.61
N PHE A 199 -26.56 7.59 21.38
CA PHE A 199 -26.53 6.45 22.29
C PHE A 199 -27.54 6.58 23.44
N SER A 200 -27.80 7.80 23.92
CA SER A 200 -28.91 8.05 24.88
C SER A 200 -30.27 7.67 24.30
N MET A 201 -30.53 7.95 23.02
CA MET A 201 -31.80 7.57 22.37
C MET A 201 -31.89 6.05 22.22
N THR A 202 -30.79 5.39 21.85
CA THR A 202 -30.71 3.92 21.75
C THR A 202 -30.97 3.23 23.10
N VAL A 203 -30.37 3.71 24.19
CA VAL A 203 -30.62 3.20 25.55
C VAL A 203 -32.06 3.49 26.00
N PHE A 204 -32.58 4.69 25.72
CA PHE A 204 -33.97 5.06 26.03
C PHE A 204 -35.00 4.15 25.32
N ILE A 205 -34.74 3.72 24.08
CA ILE A 205 -35.57 2.76 23.36
C ILE A 205 -35.52 1.37 24.03
N ALA A 206 -34.34 0.92 24.46
CA ALA A 206 -34.16 -0.35 25.14
C ALA A 206 -34.88 -0.36 26.52
N ASP A 207 -34.87 0.78 27.23
CA ASP A 207 -35.57 0.99 28.50
C ASP A 207 -37.10 1.03 28.36
N THR A 208 -37.65 1.64 27.30
CA THR A 208 -39.09 1.95 27.19
C THR A 208 -39.90 1.06 26.25
N SER A 209 -39.27 0.10 25.57
CA SER A 209 -39.94 -0.82 24.66
C SER A 209 -39.68 -2.28 24.98
N LYS A 210 -40.74 -3.10 24.88
CA LYS A 210 -40.66 -4.56 25.06
C LYS A 210 -39.70 -5.15 24.04
N LEU A 211 -38.91 -6.16 24.44
CA LEU A 211 -37.91 -6.83 23.58
C LEU A 211 -38.46 -7.18 22.18
N LYS A 212 -39.70 -7.66 22.10
CA LYS A 212 -40.43 -7.98 20.87
C LYS A 212 -40.59 -6.82 19.87
N ASN A 213 -40.45 -5.56 20.31
CA ASN A 213 -40.62 -4.35 19.49
C ASN A 213 -39.35 -3.48 19.40
N ARG A 214 -38.27 -3.80 20.15
CA ARG A 214 -37.05 -2.96 20.22
C ARG A 214 -36.49 -2.64 18.85
N GLY A 215 -36.24 -3.66 18.01
CA GLY A 215 -35.73 -3.46 16.64
C GLY A 215 -36.59 -2.53 15.75
N PHE A 216 -37.91 -2.49 15.95
CA PHE A 216 -38.77 -1.52 15.25
C PHE A 216 -38.59 -0.09 15.77
N PHE A 217 -38.42 0.08 17.08
CA PHE A 217 -38.23 1.40 17.67
C PHE A 217 -36.80 1.96 17.43
N VAL A 218 -35.79 1.09 17.36
CA VAL A 218 -34.45 1.43 16.86
C VAL A 218 -34.53 1.89 15.41
N ALA A 219 -35.19 1.13 14.53
CA ALA A 219 -35.41 1.53 13.15
C ALA A 219 -36.20 2.85 13.00
N TYR A 220 -37.15 3.12 13.90
CA TYR A 220 -37.85 4.40 13.96
C TYR A 220 -36.92 5.57 14.31
N ALA A 221 -35.97 5.39 15.23
CA ALA A 221 -34.96 6.42 15.54
C ALA A 221 -33.96 6.64 14.39
N ALA A 222 -33.70 5.62 13.56
CA ALA A 222 -32.93 5.74 12.32
C ALA A 222 -33.73 6.36 11.15
N SER A 223 -35.07 6.37 11.21
CA SER A 223 -35.90 6.87 10.11
C SER A 223 -35.70 8.33 9.65
N PRO A 224 -35.19 9.30 10.46
CA PRO A 224 -34.91 10.66 9.96
C PRO A 224 -33.92 10.72 8.79
N TRP A 225 -32.99 9.76 8.69
CA TRP A 225 -32.04 9.64 7.59
C TRP A 225 -32.72 9.43 6.22
N LEU A 226 -33.97 8.98 6.18
CA LEU A 226 -34.79 8.90 4.96
C LEU A 226 -35.15 10.28 4.38
N ILE A 227 -35.03 11.34 5.18
CA ILE A 227 -35.34 12.73 4.79
C ILE A 227 -34.06 13.56 4.72
N THR A 228 -33.22 13.52 5.76
CA THR A 228 -32.06 14.43 5.88
C THR A 228 -31.06 14.26 4.75
N THR A 229 -30.87 13.03 4.27
CA THR A 229 -29.97 12.68 3.14
C THR A 229 -30.26 13.41 1.83
N TRP A 230 -31.49 13.88 1.61
CA TRP A 230 -31.87 14.61 0.40
C TRP A 230 -31.69 16.12 0.50
N ILE A 231 -31.59 16.67 1.73
CA ILE A 231 -31.67 18.11 1.99
C ILE A 231 -30.38 18.75 2.52
N TYR A 232 -29.49 17.99 3.19
CA TYR A 232 -28.29 18.59 3.79
C TYR A 232 -27.34 19.20 2.75
N GLY A 233 -27.25 18.61 1.55
CA GLY A 233 -26.35 19.07 0.49
C GLY A 233 -26.70 20.47 -0.03
N PHE A 234 -27.98 20.79 -0.17
CA PHE A 234 -28.43 22.13 -0.57
C PHE A 234 -28.08 23.17 0.50
N ALA A 235 -28.37 22.87 1.78
CA ALA A 235 -28.04 23.76 2.88
C ALA A 235 -26.53 24.03 3.03
N VAL A 236 -25.67 23.04 2.73
CA VAL A 236 -24.22 23.24 2.69
C VAL A 236 -23.80 24.09 1.49
N ASN A 237 -24.36 23.85 0.30
CA ASN A 237 -24.06 24.64 -0.90
C ASN A 237 -24.38 26.14 -0.70
N ASP A 238 -25.56 26.46 -0.14
CA ASP A 238 -25.98 27.84 0.12
C ASP A 238 -25.10 28.54 1.18
N VAL A 239 -24.58 27.75 2.14
CA VAL A 239 -23.64 28.23 3.19
C VAL A 239 -22.26 28.57 2.61
N ILE A 240 -21.77 27.82 1.62
CA ILE A 240 -20.42 27.97 1.04
C ILE A 240 -20.39 28.76 -0.27
N ALA A 241 -21.55 29.23 -0.76
CA ALA A 241 -21.63 30.13 -1.90
C ALA A 241 -20.80 31.41 -1.67
N HIS A 242 -20.38 32.08 -2.76
CA HIS A 242 -19.55 33.30 -2.69
C HIS A 242 -20.17 34.39 -1.81
N ASP A 243 -21.48 34.59 -1.93
CA ASP A 243 -22.27 35.56 -1.15
C ASP A 243 -23.03 34.87 0.01
N GLY A 244 -22.65 33.63 0.35
CA GLY A 244 -23.25 32.82 1.40
C GLY A 244 -22.81 33.23 2.81
N ILE A 245 -23.54 32.75 3.83
CA ILE A 245 -23.28 33.12 5.24
C ILE A 245 -21.94 32.59 5.79
N GLY A 246 -21.27 31.70 5.08
CA GLY A 246 -19.98 31.12 5.44
C GLY A 246 -20.07 29.97 6.45
N TRP A 247 -19.12 29.04 6.36
CA TRP A 247 -19.13 27.79 7.12
C TRP A 247 -19.18 27.99 8.65
N ARG A 248 -18.62 29.09 9.17
CA ARG A 248 -18.66 29.41 10.61
C ARG A 248 -20.08 29.62 11.13
N TRP A 249 -20.94 30.31 10.36
CA TRP A 249 -22.32 30.55 10.74
C TRP A 249 -23.18 29.28 10.69
N CYS A 250 -22.86 28.31 9.84
CA CYS A 250 -23.56 27.02 9.83
C CYS A 250 -23.41 26.30 11.19
N PHE A 251 -22.19 26.19 11.71
CA PHE A 251 -21.96 25.63 13.05
C PHE A 251 -22.55 26.50 14.17
N GLY A 252 -22.51 27.84 14.03
CA GLY A 252 -23.13 28.77 14.98
C GLY A 252 -24.65 28.62 15.07
N ILE A 253 -25.35 28.47 13.93
CA ILE A 253 -26.79 28.21 13.87
C ILE A 253 -27.13 26.90 14.58
N PHE A 254 -26.39 25.82 14.31
CA PHE A 254 -26.59 24.56 15.02
C PHE A 254 -26.30 24.65 16.52
N ALA A 255 -25.27 25.42 16.94
CA ALA A 255 -24.98 25.64 18.36
C ALA A 255 -26.13 26.36 19.09
N ILE A 256 -26.79 27.31 18.43
CA ILE A 256 -27.96 28.02 18.95
C ILE A 256 -29.18 27.09 19.01
N ILE A 257 -29.43 26.28 17.98
CA ILE A 257 -30.64 25.44 17.88
C ILE A 257 -30.58 24.20 18.78
N ALA A 258 -29.40 23.58 18.96
CA ALA A 258 -29.28 22.29 19.67
C ALA A 258 -29.86 22.27 21.09
N PRO A 259 -29.66 23.30 21.95
CA PRO A 259 -30.33 23.37 23.26
C PRO A 259 -31.85 23.34 23.16
N PHE A 260 -32.45 24.08 22.22
CA PHE A 260 -33.91 24.17 22.09
C PHE A 260 -34.55 22.88 21.57
N VAL A 261 -33.87 22.14 20.69
CA VAL A 261 -34.37 20.84 20.19
C VAL A 261 -34.27 19.76 21.27
N CYS A 262 -33.20 19.76 22.09
CA CYS A 262 -33.00 18.77 23.14
C CYS A 262 -33.78 19.06 24.44
N ALA A 263 -34.03 20.33 24.77
CA ALA A 263 -34.67 20.73 26.03
C ALA A 263 -36.04 20.08 26.30
N PRO A 264 -36.99 19.92 25.35
CA PRO A 264 -38.28 19.28 25.61
C PRO A 264 -38.16 17.87 26.17
N LEU A 265 -37.23 17.05 25.66
CA LEU A 265 -37.01 15.69 26.14
C LEU A 265 -36.35 15.68 27.52
N ILE A 266 -35.34 16.52 27.73
CA ILE A 266 -34.63 16.69 29.01
C ILE A 266 -35.60 17.13 30.12
N ILE A 267 -36.39 18.17 29.87
CA ILE A 267 -37.39 18.70 30.81
C ILE A 267 -38.43 17.63 31.15
N MET A 268 -38.89 16.85 30.17
CA MET A 268 -39.86 15.78 30.39
C MET A 268 -39.27 14.60 31.17
N PHE A 269 -38.01 14.21 30.91
CA PHE A 269 -37.30 13.21 31.72
C PHE A 269 -37.19 13.67 33.18
N TRP A 270 -36.67 14.88 33.44
CA TRP A 270 -36.58 15.43 34.80
C TRP A 270 -37.95 15.57 35.47
N ARG A 271 -38.99 16.00 34.75
CA ARG A 271 -40.36 16.10 35.31
C ARG A 271 -40.88 14.75 35.77
N ASN A 272 -40.65 13.69 34.98
CA ASN A 272 -41.16 12.36 35.27
C ASN A 272 -40.32 11.66 36.35
N GLU A 273 -38.99 11.86 36.38
CA GLU A 273 -38.14 11.40 37.48
C GLU A 273 -38.49 12.12 38.80
N ALA A 274 -38.72 13.44 38.76
CA ALA A 274 -39.19 14.22 39.91
C ALA A 274 -40.64 13.88 40.32
N LYS A 275 -41.42 13.21 39.47
CA LYS A 275 -42.72 12.63 39.83
C LYS A 275 -42.51 11.28 40.54
N ALA A 276 -41.67 10.38 39.99
CA ALA A 276 -41.33 9.10 40.62
C ALA A 276 -40.65 9.27 42.01
N ARG A 277 -39.80 10.29 42.18
CA ARG A 277 -39.25 10.67 43.50
C ARG A 277 -40.32 11.13 44.49
N ARG A 278 -41.37 11.82 44.04
CA ARG A 278 -42.51 12.24 44.88
C ARG A 278 -43.49 11.11 45.20
N GLU A 279 -43.55 10.09 44.35
CA GLU A 279 -44.31 8.85 44.56
C GLU A 279 -43.50 7.80 45.35
N GLY A 280 -42.33 8.16 45.89
CA GLY A 280 -41.51 7.29 46.75
C GLY A 280 -40.76 6.16 46.05
N LEU A 281 -40.86 6.07 44.72
CA LEU A 281 -40.32 4.95 43.93
C LEU A 281 -38.79 5.00 43.71
N ILE A 282 -38.12 6.08 44.14
CA ILE A 282 -36.69 6.29 43.97
C ILE A 282 -36.08 6.60 45.34
N GLN A 283 -35.17 5.74 45.79
CA GLN A 283 -34.48 5.91 47.07
C GLN A 283 -33.56 7.16 47.06
N PRO A 284 -33.46 7.91 48.17
CA PRO A 284 -32.51 9.00 48.28
C PRO A 284 -31.07 8.52 48.10
N ARG A 285 -30.26 9.26 47.33
CA ARG A 285 -28.82 8.99 47.26
C ARG A 285 -28.18 9.22 48.63
N THR A 286 -27.54 8.17 49.16
CA THR A 286 -26.66 8.27 50.33
C THR A 286 -25.49 9.22 50.02
N ASP A 287 -25.17 10.12 50.94
CA ASP A 287 -24.03 11.01 50.74
C ASP A 287 -22.71 10.26 50.95
N ARG A 288 -21.73 10.56 50.09
CA ARG A 288 -20.46 9.81 49.96
C ARG A 288 -19.27 10.55 50.57
N GLY A 289 -19.51 11.29 51.65
CA GLY A 289 -18.46 11.92 52.45
C GLY A 289 -17.76 13.12 51.80
N PRO A 290 -16.51 13.45 52.20
CA PRO A 290 -15.75 14.59 51.68
C PRO A 290 -15.45 14.50 50.17
N LEU A 291 -15.12 15.66 49.57
CA LEU A 291 -14.85 15.77 48.13
C LEU A 291 -13.77 14.78 47.63
N ALA A 292 -12.70 14.56 48.40
CA ALA A 292 -11.65 13.60 48.04
C ALA A 292 -12.15 12.14 47.95
N GLN A 293 -13.07 11.73 48.84
CA GLN A 293 -13.69 10.40 48.77
C GLN A 293 -14.65 10.30 47.58
N LYS A 294 -15.42 11.35 47.29
CA LYS A 294 -16.27 11.45 46.09
C LYS A 294 -15.45 11.36 44.79
N VAL A 295 -14.33 12.07 44.70
CA VAL A 295 -13.42 12.02 43.54
C VAL A 295 -12.78 10.64 43.40
N MET A 296 -12.17 10.10 44.46
CA MET A 296 -11.54 8.76 44.44
C MET A 296 -12.55 7.66 44.09
N TYR A 297 -13.79 7.76 44.57
CA TYR A 297 -14.88 6.87 44.17
C TYR A 297 -15.13 6.94 42.65
N TYR A 298 -15.33 8.14 42.09
CA TYR A 298 -15.61 8.26 40.65
C TYR A 298 -14.43 7.85 39.78
N LEU A 299 -13.18 8.11 40.19
CA LEU A 299 -11.99 7.65 39.45
C LEU A 299 -11.91 6.10 39.35
N ARG A 300 -12.46 5.38 40.34
CA ARG A 300 -12.54 3.91 40.35
C ARG A 300 -13.77 3.39 39.61
N GLU A 301 -14.93 4.01 39.79
CA GLU A 301 -16.20 3.61 39.16
C GLU A 301 -16.22 3.88 37.64
N PHE A 302 -15.47 4.88 37.18
CA PHE A 302 -15.20 5.16 35.76
C PHE A 302 -13.86 4.59 35.27
N ASP A 303 -13.24 3.63 36.00
CA ASP A 303 -11.89 3.07 35.79
C ASP A 303 -11.01 3.89 34.82
N VAL A 304 -10.59 5.06 35.30
CA VAL A 304 -9.88 6.04 34.46
C VAL A 304 -8.50 5.50 34.03
N VAL A 305 -7.93 4.56 34.80
CA VAL A 305 -6.70 3.85 34.44
C VAL A 305 -6.93 2.94 33.24
N GLY A 306 -7.96 2.07 33.29
CA GLY A 306 -8.31 1.20 32.17
C GLY A 306 -8.66 1.99 30.90
N LEU A 307 -9.43 3.07 31.02
CA LEU A 307 -9.75 3.94 29.88
C LEU A 307 -8.52 4.62 29.27
N LEU A 308 -7.57 5.10 30.09
CA LEU A 308 -6.34 5.71 29.56
C LEU A 308 -5.43 4.68 28.87
N ILE A 309 -5.33 3.47 29.42
CA ILE A 309 -4.57 2.37 28.80
C ILE A 309 -5.22 1.97 27.46
N LEU A 310 -6.54 1.76 27.45
CA LEU A 310 -7.31 1.38 26.25
C LEU A 310 -7.27 2.47 25.17
N ALA A 311 -7.49 3.73 25.54
CA ALA A 311 -7.46 4.86 24.62
C ALA A 311 -6.07 5.08 24.03
N THR A 312 -5.01 5.01 24.85
CA THR A 312 -3.63 5.16 24.36
C THR A 312 -3.23 3.97 23.48
N GLY A 313 -3.59 2.75 23.88
CA GLY A 313 -3.31 1.52 23.12
C GLY A 313 -3.98 1.51 21.75
N LEU A 314 -5.29 1.76 21.70
CA LEU A 314 -6.03 1.85 20.44
C LEU A 314 -5.59 3.04 19.58
N ALA A 315 -5.30 4.20 20.19
CA ALA A 315 -4.82 5.36 19.43
C ALA A 315 -3.46 5.08 18.78
N LEU A 316 -2.46 4.60 19.53
CA LEU A 316 -1.14 4.26 18.95
C LEU A 316 -1.27 3.18 17.87
N PHE A 317 -1.98 2.09 18.17
CA PHE A 317 -2.15 0.97 17.25
C PHE A 317 -2.82 1.42 15.94
N LEU A 318 -3.98 2.08 16.00
CA LEU A 318 -4.74 2.49 14.82
C LEU A 318 -4.12 3.68 14.05
N LEU A 319 -3.40 4.57 14.74
CA LEU A 319 -2.73 5.70 14.09
C LEU A 319 -1.50 5.27 13.27
N SER A 320 -0.80 4.20 13.69
CA SER A 320 0.35 3.66 12.94
C SER A 320 0.02 3.36 11.47
N PHE A 321 -1.13 2.72 11.23
CA PHE A 321 -1.68 2.36 9.92
C PHE A 321 -2.03 3.56 9.04
N ASN A 322 -2.21 4.74 9.63
CA ASN A 322 -2.50 5.98 8.92
C ASN A 322 -1.24 6.84 8.69
N LEU A 323 -0.18 6.61 9.47
CA LEU A 323 1.07 7.38 9.40
C LEU A 323 2.18 6.69 8.60
N TYR A 324 2.14 5.36 8.37
CA TYR A 324 3.26 4.65 7.75
C TYR A 324 3.64 5.21 6.37
N SER A 325 2.67 5.59 5.53
CA SER A 325 2.93 6.16 4.20
C SER A 325 3.55 7.56 4.24
N LEU A 326 3.50 8.25 5.38
CA LEU A 326 4.14 9.54 5.63
C LEU A 326 5.54 9.41 6.24
N GLN A 327 6.07 8.19 6.37
CA GLN A 327 7.41 7.93 6.90
C GLN A 327 8.37 7.52 5.78
N LYS A 328 9.59 8.07 5.82
CA LYS A 328 10.64 7.79 4.82
C LYS A 328 10.88 6.29 4.62
N ASP A 329 10.96 5.55 5.72
CA ASP A 329 11.23 4.10 5.74
C ASP A 329 9.94 3.26 5.79
N GLN A 330 8.78 3.91 5.63
CA GLN A 330 7.44 3.31 5.68
C GLN A 330 7.24 2.43 6.92
N TRP A 331 6.89 1.15 6.73
CA TRP A 331 6.72 0.15 7.80
C TRP A 331 7.99 -0.12 8.62
N LYS A 332 9.18 0.18 8.09
CA LYS A 332 10.46 0.05 8.80
C LYS A 332 10.76 1.26 9.71
N SER A 333 9.95 2.32 9.67
CA SER A 333 10.14 3.48 10.54
C SER A 333 10.03 3.07 12.01
N PRO A 334 11.03 3.38 12.87
CA PRO A 334 10.99 3.07 14.29
C PRO A 334 9.74 3.62 15.00
N LEU A 335 9.20 4.76 14.54
CA LEU A 335 7.96 5.35 15.08
C LEU A 335 6.76 4.42 14.86
N ILE A 336 6.62 3.84 13.68
CA ILE A 336 5.52 2.95 13.30
C ILE A 336 5.62 1.62 14.07
N ILE A 337 6.84 1.06 14.15
CA ILE A 337 7.11 -0.16 14.92
C ILE A 337 6.80 0.07 16.40
N CYS A 338 7.25 1.17 17.00
CA CYS A 338 6.90 1.54 18.38
C CYS A 338 5.39 1.72 18.57
N PHE A 339 4.69 2.40 17.66
CA PHE A 339 3.24 2.60 17.77
C PHE A 339 2.46 1.29 17.69
N LEU A 340 2.86 0.35 16.82
CA LEU A 340 2.29 -0.99 16.74
C LEU A 340 2.58 -1.80 18.01
N VAL A 341 3.84 -1.87 18.45
CA VAL A 341 4.26 -2.69 19.60
C VAL A 341 3.69 -2.17 20.91
N PHE A 342 3.88 -0.87 21.23
CA PHE A 342 3.31 -0.29 22.46
C PHE A 342 1.78 -0.22 22.39
N GLY A 343 1.19 0.02 21.22
CA GLY A 343 -0.26 -0.04 21.03
C GLY A 343 -0.84 -1.41 21.36
N ALA A 344 -0.28 -2.48 20.78
CA ALA A 344 -0.69 -3.86 21.05
C ALA A 344 -0.44 -4.27 22.50
N LEU A 345 0.72 -3.92 23.08
CA LEU A 345 1.04 -4.19 24.48
C LEU A 345 0.07 -3.48 25.44
N LEU A 346 -0.34 -2.24 25.16
CA LEU A 346 -1.33 -1.53 25.96
C LEU A 346 -2.74 -2.12 25.82
N ILE A 347 -3.14 -2.56 24.63
CA ILE A 347 -4.43 -3.27 24.42
C ILE A 347 -4.46 -4.59 25.21
N VAL A 348 -3.35 -5.35 25.21
CA VAL A 348 -3.20 -6.54 26.06
C VAL A 348 -3.22 -6.15 27.54
N ALA A 349 -2.46 -5.12 27.94
CA ALA A 349 -2.41 -4.66 29.33
C ALA A 349 -3.79 -4.21 29.86
N PHE A 350 -4.63 -3.57 29.03
CA PHE A 350 -6.02 -3.29 29.37
C PHE A 350 -6.80 -4.59 29.66
N GLY A 351 -6.67 -5.61 28.80
CA GLY A 351 -7.30 -6.91 29.01
C GLY A 351 -6.83 -7.66 30.26
N LEU A 352 -5.62 -7.39 30.75
CA LEU A 352 -5.12 -7.91 32.04
C LEU A 352 -5.61 -7.05 33.23
N TRP A 353 -5.62 -5.72 33.07
CA TRP A 353 -6.09 -4.75 34.06
C TRP A 353 -7.60 -4.91 34.34
N GLU A 354 -8.44 -4.84 33.30
CA GLU A 354 -9.90 -5.04 33.39
C GLU A 354 -10.27 -6.43 33.95
N LYS A 355 -9.37 -7.40 33.92
CA LYS A 355 -9.59 -8.75 34.46
C LYS A 355 -9.15 -8.94 35.92
N TRP A 356 -8.09 -8.25 36.36
CA TRP A 356 -7.40 -8.52 37.63
C TRP A 356 -7.02 -7.29 38.47
N GLY A 357 -6.94 -6.09 37.87
CA GLY A 357 -6.57 -4.85 38.55
C GLY A 357 -7.72 -3.86 38.77
N ALA A 358 -8.72 -3.86 37.87
CA ALA A 358 -9.86 -2.95 37.91
C ALA A 358 -10.80 -3.26 39.10
N PRO A 359 -10.98 -2.34 40.08
CA PRO A 359 -11.85 -2.58 41.25
C PRO A 359 -13.35 -2.60 40.88
N VAL A 360 -13.71 -1.91 39.81
CA VAL A 360 -15.00 -1.96 39.13
C VAL A 360 -14.70 -2.19 37.67
N THR A 361 -15.34 -3.18 37.05
CA THR A 361 -15.15 -3.52 35.65
C THR A 361 -16.14 -2.75 34.77
N PHE A 362 -15.65 -2.24 33.64
CA PHE A 362 -16.49 -1.61 32.61
C PHE A 362 -17.36 -2.63 31.90
N ILE A 363 -16.81 -3.81 31.63
CA ILE A 363 -17.44 -4.81 30.78
C ILE A 363 -17.82 -6.03 31.61
N PRO A 364 -19.10 -6.47 31.59
CA PRO A 364 -19.53 -7.66 32.32
C PRO A 364 -18.88 -8.93 31.72
N TRP A 365 -17.73 -9.35 32.28
CA TRP A 365 -16.96 -10.51 31.81
C TRP A 365 -17.76 -11.82 31.67
N ALA A 366 -18.80 -12.01 32.48
CA ALA A 366 -19.70 -13.16 32.35
C ALA A 366 -20.48 -13.13 31.02
N LEU A 367 -20.89 -11.94 30.56
CA LEU A 367 -21.55 -11.75 29.28
C LEU A 367 -20.55 -11.74 28.11
N LEU A 368 -19.31 -11.26 28.28
CA LEU A 368 -18.25 -11.48 27.26
C LEU A 368 -17.94 -12.96 27.02
N LYS A 369 -18.05 -13.81 28.05
CA LYS A 369 -17.91 -15.27 27.91
C LYS A 369 -19.15 -15.94 27.28
N ASN A 370 -20.26 -15.21 27.09
CA ASN A 370 -21.44 -15.76 26.42
C ASN A 370 -21.15 -15.90 24.93
N ARG A 371 -21.10 -17.15 24.45
CA ARG A 371 -20.97 -17.53 23.04
C ARG A 371 -21.80 -16.68 22.07
N THR A 372 -23.01 -16.29 22.47
CA THR A 372 -23.92 -15.48 21.64
C THR A 372 -23.40 -14.05 21.46
N VAL A 373 -22.87 -13.45 22.53
CA VAL A 373 -22.27 -12.10 22.50
C VAL A 373 -21.00 -12.10 21.65
N ILE A 374 -20.12 -13.09 21.84
CA ILE A 374 -18.87 -13.24 21.05
C ILE A 374 -19.17 -13.26 19.55
N PHE A 375 -20.09 -14.11 19.09
CA PHE A 375 -20.42 -14.17 17.66
C PHE A 375 -21.19 -12.95 17.16
N THR A 376 -21.92 -12.23 18.02
CA THR A 376 -22.55 -10.96 17.63
C THR A 376 -21.49 -9.88 17.37
N TYR A 377 -20.51 -9.74 18.27
CA TYR A 377 -19.37 -8.83 18.06
C TYR A 377 -18.47 -9.28 16.89
N THR A 378 -18.33 -10.59 16.65
CA THR A 378 -17.59 -11.08 15.48
C THR A 378 -18.27 -10.63 14.19
N MET A 379 -19.61 -10.76 14.10
CA MET A 379 -20.38 -10.31 12.94
C MET A 379 -20.28 -8.79 12.74
N ALA A 380 -20.46 -8.00 13.81
CA ALA A 380 -20.27 -6.55 13.75
C ALA A 380 -18.85 -6.17 13.29
N ALA A 381 -17.82 -6.90 13.72
CA ALA A 381 -16.45 -6.69 13.26
C ALA A 381 -16.29 -6.99 11.77
N SER A 382 -16.71 -8.16 11.27
CA SER A 382 -16.57 -8.52 9.84
C SER A 382 -17.41 -7.65 8.92
N LEU A 383 -18.63 -7.28 9.33
CA LEU A 383 -19.52 -6.39 8.60
C LEU A 383 -18.89 -5.00 8.38
N TYR A 384 -18.36 -4.38 9.45
CA TYR A 384 -17.78 -3.04 9.37
C TYR A 384 -16.34 -3.03 8.83
N VAL A 385 -15.53 -4.08 9.02
CA VAL A 385 -14.28 -4.24 8.25
C VAL A 385 -14.59 -4.35 6.76
N GLY A 386 -15.53 -5.22 6.38
CA GLY A 386 -15.94 -5.42 4.99
C GLY A 386 -16.48 -4.15 4.34
N TRP A 387 -17.29 -3.37 5.07
CA TRP A 387 -17.77 -2.06 4.64
C TRP A 387 -16.63 -1.12 4.26
N TYR A 388 -15.77 -0.80 5.22
CA TYR A 388 -14.76 0.25 5.02
C TYR A 388 -13.63 -0.17 4.06
N ILE A 389 -13.44 -1.46 3.76
CA ILE A 389 -12.53 -1.89 2.69
C ILE A 389 -12.96 -1.37 1.31
N TRP A 390 -14.25 -1.40 0.97
CA TRP A 390 -14.72 -0.99 -0.36
C TRP A 390 -15.27 0.44 -0.44
N ASP A 391 -15.71 1.00 0.69
CA ASP A 391 -16.42 2.29 0.73
C ASP A 391 -15.49 3.51 0.72
N SER A 392 -14.30 3.43 1.34
CA SER A 392 -13.38 4.57 1.52
C SER A 392 -13.00 5.34 0.24
N TYR A 393 -13.10 4.72 -0.93
CA TYR A 393 -12.82 5.33 -2.23
C TYR A 393 -14.00 5.25 -3.21
N PHE A 394 -15.20 4.85 -2.75
CA PHE A 394 -16.38 4.65 -3.60
C PHE A 394 -16.90 5.97 -4.18
N TYR A 395 -16.97 7.03 -3.39
CA TYR A 395 -17.38 8.36 -3.87
C TYR A 395 -16.50 8.85 -5.02
N SER A 396 -15.17 8.75 -4.89
CA SER A 396 -14.23 9.18 -5.93
C SER A 396 -14.42 8.37 -7.23
N LEU A 397 -14.66 7.06 -7.11
CA LEU A 397 -14.99 6.20 -8.25
C LEU A 397 -16.29 6.60 -8.96
N LEU A 398 -17.33 7.01 -8.23
CA LEU A 398 -18.58 7.51 -8.84
C LEU A 398 -18.34 8.81 -9.62
N VAL A 399 -17.59 9.74 -9.04
CA VAL A 399 -17.26 11.05 -9.62
C VAL A 399 -16.36 10.94 -10.85
N VAL A 400 -15.45 9.97 -10.86
CA VAL A 400 -14.45 9.78 -11.92
C VAL A 400 -14.88 8.69 -12.89
N MET A 401 -14.84 7.42 -12.48
CA MET A 401 -15.08 6.28 -13.37
C MET A 401 -16.49 6.30 -13.99
N PHE A 402 -17.50 6.69 -13.21
CA PHE A 402 -18.89 6.81 -13.70
C PHE A 402 -19.29 8.25 -14.09
N ASN A 403 -18.35 9.19 -14.09
CA ASN A 403 -18.55 10.61 -14.43
C ASN A 403 -19.80 11.25 -13.78
N GLN A 404 -20.12 10.88 -12.54
CA GLN A 404 -21.28 11.43 -11.83
C GLN A 404 -20.97 12.82 -11.29
N SER A 405 -21.92 13.75 -11.43
CA SER A 405 -21.82 15.03 -10.72
C SER A 405 -21.97 14.82 -9.20
N THR A 406 -21.35 15.69 -8.40
CA THR A 406 -21.31 15.64 -6.93
C THR A 406 -22.66 15.28 -6.27
N PRO A 407 -23.82 15.85 -6.67
CA PRO A 407 -25.12 15.45 -6.11
C PRO A 407 -25.48 13.99 -6.40
N HIS A 408 -25.34 13.53 -7.65
CA HIS A 408 -25.65 12.15 -8.03
C HIS A 408 -24.71 11.14 -7.35
N ALA A 409 -23.41 11.43 -7.29
CA ALA A 409 -22.45 10.61 -6.55
C ALA A 409 -22.82 10.51 -5.06
N THR A 410 -23.26 11.62 -4.45
CA THR A 410 -23.71 11.67 -3.06
C THR A 410 -25.02 10.91 -2.84
N TYR A 411 -25.98 10.98 -3.77
CA TYR A 411 -27.22 10.20 -3.70
C TYR A 411 -26.96 8.69 -3.84
N ILE A 412 -26.05 8.28 -4.74
CA ILE A 412 -25.70 6.88 -4.95
C ILE A 412 -24.96 6.31 -3.71
N ALA A 413 -24.04 7.06 -3.12
CA ALA A 413 -23.41 6.68 -1.84
C ALA A 413 -24.45 6.52 -0.71
N ASN A 414 -25.44 7.41 -0.64
CA ASN A 414 -26.51 7.36 0.37
C ASN A 414 -27.60 6.28 0.12
N ILE A 415 -27.54 5.50 -0.97
CA ILE A 415 -28.47 4.36 -1.19
C ILE A 415 -28.43 3.40 0.00
N TYR A 416 -27.24 3.15 0.58
CA TYR A 416 -27.14 2.32 1.77
C TYR A 416 -27.88 2.92 2.96
N THR A 417 -27.60 4.17 3.31
CA THR A 417 -28.25 4.86 4.44
C THR A 417 -29.77 4.85 4.30
N MET A 418 -30.28 5.19 3.11
CA MET A 418 -31.72 5.17 2.84
C MET A 418 -32.31 3.75 2.89
N GLY A 419 -31.72 2.82 2.14
CA GLY A 419 -32.25 1.45 2.00
C GLY A 419 -32.16 0.65 3.31
N SER A 420 -31.11 0.85 4.11
CA SER A 420 -30.95 0.21 5.41
C SER A 420 -31.93 0.77 6.43
N CYS A 421 -32.19 2.08 6.47
CA CYS A 421 -33.23 2.66 7.32
C CYS A 421 -34.63 2.17 6.92
N PHE A 422 -34.92 2.10 5.61
CA PHE A 422 -36.19 1.59 5.10
C PHE A 422 -36.37 0.10 5.45
N ILE A 423 -35.39 -0.75 5.16
CA ILE A 423 -35.50 -2.18 5.44
C ILE A 423 -35.53 -2.46 6.94
N SER A 424 -34.87 -1.65 7.77
CA SER A 424 -34.88 -1.78 9.23
C SER A 424 -36.29 -1.61 9.79
N LEU A 425 -37.10 -0.70 9.23
CA LEU A 425 -38.50 -0.52 9.64
C LEU A 425 -39.34 -1.75 9.26
N VAL A 426 -39.19 -2.26 8.03
CA VAL A 426 -39.88 -3.47 7.55
C VAL A 426 -39.46 -4.69 8.37
N TYR A 427 -38.15 -4.87 8.59
CA TYR A 427 -37.58 -5.95 9.37
C TYR A 427 -37.99 -5.88 10.84
N GLY A 428 -38.02 -4.69 11.45
CA GLY A 428 -38.54 -4.49 12.80
C GLY A 428 -40.00 -4.94 12.95
N VAL A 429 -40.84 -4.73 11.92
CA VAL A 429 -42.20 -5.27 11.86
C VAL A 429 -42.19 -6.80 11.68
N CYS A 430 -41.38 -7.35 10.78
CA CYS A 430 -41.23 -8.81 10.61
C CYS A 430 -40.76 -9.49 11.90
N LEU A 431 -39.76 -8.94 12.58
CA LEU A 431 -39.24 -9.43 13.86
C LEU A 431 -40.31 -9.38 14.96
N ARG A 432 -41.11 -8.30 15.00
CA ARG A 432 -42.28 -8.18 15.90
C ARG A 432 -43.34 -9.27 15.68
N TYR A 433 -43.58 -9.71 14.45
CA TYR A 433 -44.59 -10.74 14.19
C TYR A 433 -44.04 -12.17 14.26
N TYR A 434 -42.87 -12.43 13.69
CA TYR A 434 -42.33 -13.79 13.52
C TYR A 434 -41.22 -14.16 14.52
N GLY A 435 -40.46 -13.20 15.04
CA GLY A 435 -39.46 -13.42 16.10
C GLY A 435 -38.21 -14.22 15.73
N LYS A 436 -38.01 -14.58 14.45
CA LYS A 436 -36.94 -15.50 14.00
C LYS A 436 -35.62 -14.81 13.65
N LEU A 437 -35.06 -14.03 14.58
CA LEU A 437 -33.87 -13.19 14.37
C LEU A 437 -32.75 -13.92 13.60
N LYS A 438 -32.27 -15.06 14.13
CA LYS A 438 -31.20 -15.86 13.52
C LYS A 438 -31.51 -16.31 12.09
N MET A 439 -32.76 -16.63 11.78
CA MET A 439 -33.15 -17.08 10.43
C MET A 439 -33.09 -15.92 9.43
N TYR A 440 -33.50 -14.71 9.83
CA TYR A 440 -33.38 -13.53 8.99
C TYR A 440 -31.91 -13.11 8.80
N SER A 441 -31.08 -13.16 9.84
CA SER A 441 -29.63 -12.90 9.68
C SER A 441 -28.98 -13.90 8.73
N LEU A 442 -29.18 -15.21 8.96
CA LEU A 442 -28.47 -16.28 8.26
C LEU A 442 -28.94 -16.51 6.81
N PHE A 443 -30.25 -16.39 6.53
CA PHE A 443 -30.82 -16.73 5.21
C PHE A 443 -31.22 -15.52 4.37
N TRP A 444 -31.15 -14.30 4.91
CA TRP A 444 -31.49 -13.08 4.18
C TRP A 444 -30.43 -11.99 4.34
N GLY A 445 -30.08 -11.60 5.58
CA GLY A 445 -29.08 -10.57 5.87
C GLY A 445 -27.71 -10.86 5.26
N VAL A 446 -27.02 -11.88 5.79
CA VAL A 446 -25.65 -12.24 5.35
C VAL A 446 -25.59 -12.60 3.86
N PRO A 447 -26.47 -13.47 3.31
CA PRO A 447 -26.38 -13.85 1.90
C PRO A 447 -26.63 -12.67 0.95
N LEU A 448 -27.51 -11.72 1.29
CA LEU A 448 -27.80 -10.56 0.44
C LEU A 448 -26.69 -9.50 0.50
N THR A 449 -26.07 -9.30 1.67
CA THR A 449 -24.86 -8.45 1.79
C THR A 449 -23.70 -9.03 0.99
N ILE A 450 -23.41 -10.33 1.14
CA ILE A 450 -22.35 -11.02 0.38
C ILE A 450 -22.64 -10.99 -1.13
N LEU A 451 -23.89 -11.24 -1.54
CA LEU A 451 -24.30 -11.15 -2.95
C LEU A 451 -24.09 -9.73 -3.49
N GLY A 452 -24.51 -8.70 -2.75
CA GLY A 452 -24.35 -7.30 -3.13
C GLY A 452 -22.89 -6.91 -3.34
N VAL A 453 -22.02 -7.14 -2.36
CA VAL A 453 -20.57 -6.82 -2.46
C VAL A 453 -19.88 -7.69 -3.51
N GLY A 454 -20.20 -8.99 -3.57
CA GLY A 454 -19.62 -9.93 -4.53
C GLY A 454 -19.96 -9.60 -5.99
N LEU A 455 -21.20 -9.19 -6.27
CA LEU A 455 -21.60 -8.73 -7.61
C LEU A 455 -20.92 -7.42 -8.01
N MET A 456 -20.54 -6.55 -7.06
CA MET A 456 -19.75 -5.36 -7.40
C MET A 456 -18.37 -5.70 -7.98
N ILE A 457 -17.80 -6.88 -7.72
CA ILE A 457 -16.51 -7.30 -8.31
C ILE A 457 -16.60 -7.27 -9.85
N GLN A 458 -17.76 -7.66 -10.39
CA GLN A 458 -18.07 -7.63 -11.82
C GLN A 458 -18.59 -6.25 -12.27
N PHE A 459 -19.52 -5.64 -11.54
CA PHE A 459 -20.22 -4.42 -11.99
C PHE A 459 -19.55 -3.09 -11.62
N ARG A 460 -18.48 -3.09 -10.82
CA ARG A 460 -17.66 -1.90 -10.49
C ARG A 460 -16.42 -1.83 -11.40
N GLN A 461 -16.64 -1.98 -12.70
CA GLN A 461 -15.64 -1.88 -13.77
C GLN A 461 -15.98 -0.71 -14.72
N PRO A 462 -15.07 -0.27 -15.60
CA PRO A 462 -15.39 0.68 -16.67
C PRO A 462 -16.54 0.20 -17.57
N ASP A 463 -17.19 1.12 -18.26
CA ASP A 463 -18.23 0.91 -19.28
C ASP A 463 -19.51 0.15 -18.85
N GLU A 464 -19.54 -0.41 -17.64
CA GLU A 464 -20.70 -1.05 -17.04
C GLU A 464 -21.83 -0.05 -16.74
N ASN A 465 -23.07 -0.54 -16.71
CA ASN A 465 -24.20 0.33 -16.40
C ASN A 465 -24.29 0.62 -14.89
N ILE A 466 -24.30 1.91 -14.52
CA ILE A 466 -24.40 2.35 -13.11
C ILE A 466 -25.65 1.81 -12.38
N GLY A 467 -26.71 1.42 -13.11
CA GLY A 467 -27.88 0.72 -12.58
C GLY A 467 -27.55 -0.61 -11.89
N TYR A 468 -26.50 -1.31 -12.31
CA TYR A 468 -26.02 -2.51 -11.62
C TYR A 468 -25.35 -2.18 -10.28
N ILE A 469 -24.65 -1.06 -10.18
CA ILE A 469 -24.13 -0.56 -8.89
C ILE A 469 -25.27 -0.14 -7.96
N VAL A 470 -26.30 0.52 -8.50
CA VAL A 470 -27.53 0.86 -7.75
C VAL A 470 -28.22 -0.41 -7.22
N MET A 471 -28.34 -1.46 -8.05
CA MET A 471 -28.86 -2.77 -7.65
C MET A 471 -28.02 -3.40 -6.51
N CYS A 472 -26.70 -3.45 -6.66
CA CYS A 472 -25.81 -3.99 -5.63
C CYS A 472 -25.92 -3.19 -4.32
N MET A 473 -25.99 -1.85 -4.39
CA MET A 473 -26.19 -1.00 -3.21
C MET A 473 -27.53 -1.26 -2.53
N ILE A 474 -28.60 -1.52 -3.28
CA ILE A 474 -29.90 -1.93 -2.71
C ILE A 474 -29.77 -3.28 -2.00
N PHE A 475 -29.04 -4.25 -2.56
CA PHE A 475 -28.80 -5.53 -1.90
C PHE A 475 -27.99 -5.37 -0.60
N ILE A 476 -26.89 -4.61 -0.62
CA ILE A 476 -26.08 -4.30 0.57
C ILE A 476 -26.93 -3.57 1.62
N ALA A 477 -27.75 -2.61 1.22
CA ALA A 477 -28.65 -1.88 2.11
C ALA A 477 -29.69 -2.79 2.76
N PHE A 478 -30.30 -3.68 1.98
CA PHE A 478 -31.36 -4.58 2.45
C PHE A 478 -30.79 -5.72 3.32
N GLY A 479 -29.57 -6.20 3.04
CA GLY A 479 -28.87 -7.16 3.88
C GLY A 479 -28.33 -6.53 5.16
N GLY A 480 -27.56 -5.44 5.06
CA GLY A 480 -26.92 -4.76 6.18
C GLY A 480 -27.90 -4.19 7.20
N GLY A 481 -29.01 -3.58 6.76
CA GLY A 481 -30.06 -3.10 7.68
C GLY A 481 -30.74 -4.23 8.47
N VAL A 482 -30.80 -5.45 7.93
CA VAL A 482 -31.27 -6.63 8.68
C VAL A 482 -30.22 -7.08 9.69
N LEU A 483 -28.92 -7.01 9.38
CA LEU A 483 -27.84 -7.39 10.28
C LEU A 483 -27.69 -6.45 11.47
N VAL A 484 -27.59 -5.13 11.26
CA VAL A 484 -27.41 -4.13 12.35
C VAL A 484 -28.54 -4.21 13.39
N ILE A 485 -29.79 -4.31 12.96
CA ILE A 485 -30.94 -4.48 13.86
C ILE A 485 -30.91 -5.84 14.57
N SER A 486 -30.36 -6.88 13.93
CA SER A 486 -30.19 -8.22 14.51
C SER A 486 -29.10 -8.27 15.59
N GLU A 487 -28.00 -7.53 15.41
CA GLU A 487 -26.90 -7.45 16.37
C GLU A 487 -27.37 -6.82 17.68
N GLN A 488 -27.87 -5.58 17.59
CA GLN A 488 -28.38 -4.84 18.74
C GLN A 488 -29.51 -5.57 19.46
N THR A 489 -30.47 -6.12 18.71
CA THR A 489 -31.58 -6.89 19.32
C THR A 489 -31.10 -8.19 19.96
N THR A 490 -30.02 -8.81 19.46
CA THR A 490 -29.41 -10.00 20.07
C THR A 490 -28.75 -9.66 21.41
N LEU A 491 -27.95 -8.59 21.47
CA LEU A 491 -27.33 -8.15 22.73
C LEU A 491 -28.40 -7.82 23.79
N MET A 492 -29.45 -7.09 23.39
CA MET A 492 -30.60 -6.77 24.24
C MET A 492 -31.48 -7.98 24.62
N ALA A 493 -31.29 -9.15 23.99
CA ALA A 493 -32.04 -10.39 24.28
C ALA A 493 -31.29 -11.35 25.22
N VAL A 494 -29.96 -11.24 25.33
CA VAL A 494 -29.11 -12.17 26.12
C VAL A 494 -28.57 -11.57 27.42
N SER A 495 -29.09 -10.43 27.86
CA SER A 495 -28.58 -9.63 28.98
C SER A 495 -29.71 -8.99 29.82
N LYS A 496 -29.39 -8.47 31.01
CA LYS A 496 -30.34 -7.72 31.85
C LYS A 496 -30.36 -6.24 31.44
N GLN A 497 -31.42 -5.51 31.81
CA GLN A 497 -31.60 -4.10 31.41
C GLN A 497 -30.45 -3.17 31.85
N GLN A 498 -29.84 -3.43 33.01
CA GLN A 498 -28.68 -2.69 33.50
C GLN A 498 -27.42 -2.84 32.61
N ASP A 499 -27.32 -3.96 31.88
CA ASP A 499 -26.15 -4.33 31.07
C ASP A 499 -26.25 -3.82 29.62
N PHE A 500 -27.44 -3.41 29.15
CA PHE A 500 -27.62 -2.94 27.77
C PHE A 500 -26.65 -1.80 27.39
N PRO A 501 -26.45 -0.75 28.22
CA PRO A 501 -25.50 0.31 27.88
C PRO A 501 -24.07 -0.22 27.76
N ALA A 502 -23.64 -1.13 28.63
CA ALA A 502 -22.28 -1.69 28.58
C ALA A 502 -22.06 -2.52 27.30
N LEU A 503 -23.00 -3.40 26.93
CA LEU A 503 -22.86 -4.21 25.72
C LEU A 503 -22.92 -3.38 24.43
N LEU A 504 -23.83 -2.41 24.34
CA LEU A 504 -23.96 -1.55 23.15
C LEU A 504 -22.79 -0.55 22.99
N ALA A 505 -22.15 -0.17 24.10
CA ALA A 505 -20.90 0.58 24.07
C ALA A 505 -19.72 -0.28 23.57
N VAL A 506 -19.63 -1.55 23.99
CA VAL A 506 -18.62 -2.49 23.47
C VAL A 506 -18.87 -2.84 22.00
N GLU A 507 -20.12 -3.06 21.59
CA GLU A 507 -20.51 -3.19 20.18
C GLU A 507 -20.03 -1.99 19.35
N SER A 508 -20.31 -0.77 19.83
CA SER A 508 -19.85 0.47 19.18
C SER A 508 -18.32 0.59 19.12
N MET A 509 -17.59 0.10 20.12
CA MET A 509 -16.13 0.07 20.12
C MET A 509 -15.59 -0.95 19.10
N VAL A 510 -16.19 -2.14 19.03
CA VAL A 510 -15.85 -3.19 18.04
C VAL A 510 -16.11 -2.68 16.62
N ILE A 511 -17.23 -1.99 16.40
CA ILE A 511 -17.56 -1.31 15.14
C ILE A 511 -16.46 -0.29 14.78
N ALA A 512 -16.09 0.61 15.71
CA ALA A 512 -15.06 1.62 15.46
C ALA A 512 -13.68 1.02 15.13
N ILE A 513 -13.29 -0.08 15.81
CA ILE A 513 -12.06 -0.83 15.50
C ILE A 513 -12.17 -1.47 14.11
N GLY A 514 -13.30 -2.08 13.77
CA GLY A 514 -13.56 -2.68 12.46
C GLY A 514 -13.47 -1.65 11.33
N SER A 515 -14.09 -0.48 11.48
CA SER A 515 -14.02 0.63 10.52
C SER A 515 -12.58 1.11 10.28
N ALA A 516 -11.78 1.21 11.35
CA ALA A 516 -10.39 1.64 11.24
C ALA A 516 -9.50 0.58 10.54
N ILE A 517 -9.72 -0.71 10.81
CA ILE A 517 -9.03 -1.82 10.12
C ILE A 517 -9.46 -1.88 8.65
N GLY A 518 -10.75 -1.71 8.34
CA GLY A 518 -11.23 -1.72 6.96
C GLY A 518 -10.66 -0.55 6.15
N SER A 519 -10.71 0.67 6.70
CA SER A 519 -10.15 1.88 6.06
C SER A 519 -8.62 1.77 5.87
N THR A 520 -7.93 1.12 6.80
CA THR A 520 -6.50 0.81 6.71
C THR A 520 -6.20 -0.10 5.51
N ILE A 521 -6.95 -1.19 5.37
CA ILE A 521 -6.79 -2.14 4.26
C ILE A 521 -7.12 -1.47 2.93
N ALA A 522 -8.17 -0.63 2.88
CA ALA A 522 -8.48 0.20 1.72
C ALA A 522 -7.32 1.13 1.36
N SER A 523 -6.75 1.86 2.33
CA SER A 523 -5.62 2.78 2.11
C SER A 523 -4.35 2.08 1.63
N ALA A 524 -4.03 0.91 2.18
CA ALA A 524 -2.90 0.10 1.74
C ALA A 524 -3.09 -0.45 0.31
N ILE A 525 -4.30 -0.92 -0.03
CA ILE A 525 -4.64 -1.34 -1.40
C ILE A 525 -4.59 -0.15 -2.36
N TRP A 526 -5.14 1.01 -1.97
CA TRP A 526 -5.15 2.21 -2.80
C TRP A 526 -3.74 2.70 -3.10
N THR A 527 -2.94 2.98 -2.06
CA THR A 527 -1.57 3.50 -2.20
C THR A 527 -0.60 2.51 -2.86
N GLY A 528 -0.83 1.20 -2.73
CA GLY A 528 -0.01 0.18 -3.37
C GLY A 528 -0.40 -0.16 -4.81
N ILE A 529 -1.70 -0.15 -5.15
CA ILE A 529 -2.20 -0.64 -6.44
C ILE A 529 -2.63 0.49 -7.37
N PHE A 530 -3.31 1.54 -6.90
CA PHE A 530 -3.85 2.57 -7.80
C PHE A 530 -2.75 3.35 -8.55
N PRO A 531 -1.64 3.80 -7.92
CA PRO A 531 -0.51 4.38 -8.66
C PRO A 531 0.08 3.43 -9.72
N ALA A 532 0.21 2.14 -9.39
CA ALA A 532 0.80 1.15 -10.28
C ALA A 532 -0.09 0.85 -11.50
N ARG A 533 -1.42 0.80 -11.31
CA ARG A 533 -2.38 0.66 -12.42
C ARG A 533 -2.51 1.96 -13.23
N LEU A 534 -2.50 3.11 -12.57
CA LEU A 534 -2.53 4.40 -13.23
C LEU A 534 -1.32 4.57 -14.18
N LEU A 535 -0.11 4.24 -13.73
CA LEU A 535 1.08 4.25 -14.57
C LEU A 535 0.98 3.26 -15.73
N ALA A 536 0.48 2.04 -15.50
CA ALA A 536 0.40 1.00 -16.52
C ALA A 536 -0.73 1.23 -17.57
N ASN A 537 -1.73 2.04 -17.25
CA ASN A 537 -2.88 2.30 -18.12
C ASN A 537 -2.78 3.67 -18.85
N LEU A 538 -2.14 4.69 -18.26
CA LEU A 538 -2.09 6.05 -18.85
C LEU A 538 -1.38 6.06 -20.22
N PRO A 539 -1.93 6.75 -21.24
CA PRO A 539 -1.24 6.93 -22.52
C PRO A 539 -0.07 7.91 -22.37
N ALA A 540 0.95 7.71 -23.22
CA ALA A 540 2.27 8.33 -23.06
C ALA A 540 2.28 9.88 -23.10
N ASP A 541 1.24 10.53 -23.62
CA ASP A 541 1.09 11.99 -23.68
C ASP A 541 0.68 12.65 -22.35
N VAL A 542 0.31 11.84 -21.34
CA VAL A 542 -0.15 12.32 -20.02
C VAL A 542 0.58 11.66 -18.83
N VAL A 543 1.51 10.74 -19.06
CA VAL A 543 2.29 10.08 -17.98
C VAL A 543 3.07 11.09 -17.13
N ASP A 544 3.62 12.16 -17.73
CA ASP A 544 4.29 13.25 -17.01
C ASP A 544 3.40 13.92 -15.94
N LYS A 545 2.07 13.86 -16.12
CA LYS A 545 1.07 14.42 -15.19
C LYS A 545 0.54 13.39 -14.18
N MET A 546 1.09 12.17 -14.15
CA MET A 546 0.62 11.07 -13.30
C MET A 546 0.56 11.48 -11.81
N ALA A 547 1.51 12.28 -11.32
CA ALA A 547 1.50 12.80 -9.96
C ALA A 547 0.30 13.72 -9.67
N ASP A 548 -0.02 14.64 -10.59
CA ASP A 548 -1.19 15.53 -10.48
C ASP A 548 -2.50 14.76 -10.63
N ILE A 549 -2.55 13.78 -11.55
CA ILE A 549 -3.68 12.88 -11.77
C ILE A 549 -3.91 12.01 -10.53
N TYR A 550 -2.86 11.52 -9.86
CA TYR A 550 -3.01 10.78 -8.62
C TYR A 550 -3.43 11.69 -7.45
N GLY A 551 -2.89 12.90 -7.38
CA GLY A 551 -3.06 13.84 -6.27
C GLY A 551 -4.39 14.60 -6.25
N ASP A 552 -4.98 14.94 -7.40
CA ASP A 552 -6.22 15.73 -7.47
C ASP A 552 -7.29 15.08 -8.36
N ILE A 553 -8.44 14.76 -7.74
CA ILE A 553 -9.65 14.28 -8.40
C ILE A 553 -10.17 15.27 -9.47
N LYS A 554 -9.93 16.58 -9.34
CA LYS A 554 -10.29 17.57 -10.36
C LYS A 554 -9.42 17.47 -11.60
N VAL A 555 -8.13 17.14 -11.44
CA VAL A 555 -7.24 16.87 -12.58
C VAL A 555 -7.73 15.62 -13.31
N GLN A 556 -8.10 14.55 -12.59
CA GLN A 556 -8.75 13.37 -13.18
C GLN A 556 -10.05 13.73 -13.93
N GLN A 557 -10.86 14.63 -13.35
CA GLN A 557 -12.10 15.12 -13.97
C GLN A 557 -11.88 16.04 -15.18
N SER A 558 -10.72 16.68 -15.32
CA SER A 558 -10.41 17.58 -16.44
C SER A 558 -10.28 16.85 -17.80
N TYR A 559 -9.97 15.55 -17.79
CA TYR A 559 -9.89 14.74 -19.00
C TYR A 559 -11.28 14.36 -19.53
N PRO A 560 -11.61 14.64 -20.81
CA PRO A 560 -12.91 14.30 -21.39
C PRO A 560 -13.23 12.81 -21.31
N VAL A 561 -14.50 12.46 -21.09
CA VAL A 561 -14.97 11.06 -21.13
C VAL A 561 -14.80 10.51 -22.54
N GLY A 562 -14.29 9.28 -22.67
CA GLY A 562 -13.93 8.71 -23.98
C GLY A 562 -12.62 9.26 -24.56
N SER A 563 -11.81 9.95 -23.75
CA SER A 563 -10.41 10.24 -24.10
C SER A 563 -9.50 9.15 -23.52
N PRO A 564 -8.45 8.71 -24.24
CA PRO A 564 -7.55 7.65 -23.77
C PRO A 564 -7.00 7.89 -22.34
N ALA A 565 -6.72 9.15 -21.99
CA ALA A 565 -6.28 9.53 -20.64
C ALA A 565 -7.36 9.30 -19.58
N ARG A 566 -8.63 9.61 -19.86
CA ARG A 566 -9.73 9.36 -18.92
C ARG A 566 -10.04 7.87 -18.81
N ASP A 567 -10.05 7.15 -19.92
CA ASP A 567 -10.41 5.73 -19.93
C ASP A 567 -9.33 4.88 -19.23
N ALA A 568 -8.07 5.30 -19.31
CA ALA A 568 -6.97 4.78 -18.50
C ALA A 568 -7.15 5.01 -16.98
N ILE A 569 -7.59 6.20 -16.57
CA ILE A 569 -7.92 6.51 -15.17
C ILE A 569 -9.09 5.63 -14.72
N ASN A 570 -10.12 5.49 -15.56
CA ASN A 570 -11.29 4.65 -15.31
C ASN A 570 -10.88 3.17 -15.09
N ALA A 571 -10.05 2.60 -15.96
CA ALA A 571 -9.52 1.23 -15.81
C ALA A 571 -8.78 1.04 -14.48
N SER A 572 -7.92 2.00 -14.13
CA SER A 572 -7.13 2.00 -12.89
C SER A 572 -8.00 2.05 -11.61
N TYR A 573 -9.15 2.73 -11.70
CA TYR A 573 -10.19 2.70 -10.66
C TYR A 573 -10.81 1.30 -10.53
N GLY A 574 -11.30 0.72 -11.63
CA GLY A 574 -11.97 -0.59 -11.65
C GLY A 574 -11.06 -1.73 -11.18
N GLU A 575 -9.79 -1.73 -11.60
CA GLU A 575 -8.81 -2.73 -11.18
C GLU A 575 -8.49 -2.65 -9.67
N THR A 576 -8.18 -1.45 -9.15
CA THR A 576 -7.92 -1.27 -7.71
C THR A 576 -9.12 -1.69 -6.87
N GLN A 577 -10.31 -1.28 -7.28
CA GLN A 577 -11.57 -1.54 -6.58
C GLN A 577 -12.00 -3.01 -6.64
N ARG A 578 -11.61 -3.74 -7.68
CA ARG A 578 -11.75 -5.21 -7.74
C ARG A 578 -11.01 -5.89 -6.59
N TYR A 579 -9.78 -5.49 -6.27
CA TYR A 579 -9.04 -6.05 -5.14
C TYR A 579 -9.67 -5.70 -3.79
N MET A 580 -10.14 -4.45 -3.61
CA MET A 580 -10.90 -4.04 -2.41
C MET A 580 -12.15 -4.92 -2.22
N LEU A 581 -12.96 -5.09 -3.27
CA LEU A 581 -14.20 -5.87 -3.19
C LEU A 581 -13.97 -7.36 -2.97
N ILE A 582 -12.87 -7.94 -3.49
CA ILE A 582 -12.46 -9.31 -3.18
C ILE A 582 -12.11 -9.44 -1.68
N ALA A 583 -11.32 -8.51 -1.13
CA ALA A 583 -10.96 -8.51 0.28
C ALA A 583 -12.18 -8.34 1.20
N ALA A 584 -13.09 -7.42 0.86
CA ALA A 584 -14.35 -7.21 1.58
C ALA A 584 -15.28 -8.44 1.53
N THR A 585 -15.40 -9.09 0.36
CA THR A 585 -16.22 -10.31 0.21
C THR A 585 -15.65 -11.46 1.06
N TYR A 586 -14.32 -11.55 1.18
CA TYR A 586 -13.67 -12.51 2.07
C TYR A 586 -13.97 -12.23 3.55
N THR A 587 -13.86 -10.98 4.03
CA THR A 587 -14.13 -10.68 5.46
C THR A 587 -15.60 -10.92 5.82
N LEU A 588 -16.55 -10.59 4.93
CA LEU A 588 -17.98 -10.86 5.11
C LEU A 588 -18.32 -12.37 5.17
N SER A 589 -17.46 -13.26 4.65
CA SER A 589 -17.69 -14.71 4.79
C SER A 589 -17.68 -15.20 6.25
N LEU A 590 -17.03 -14.44 7.15
CA LEU A 590 -17.05 -14.69 8.59
C LEU A 590 -18.43 -14.47 9.22
N ASP A 591 -19.30 -13.65 8.61
CA ASP A 591 -20.66 -13.44 9.10
C ASP A 591 -21.51 -14.72 9.01
N VAL A 592 -21.19 -15.62 8.07
CA VAL A 592 -21.85 -16.93 7.95
C VAL A 592 -21.45 -17.83 9.13
N ALA A 593 -20.17 -17.83 9.51
CA ALA A 593 -19.71 -18.55 10.69
C ALA A 593 -20.34 -17.96 11.97
N SER A 594 -20.33 -16.64 12.12
CA SER A 594 -20.94 -15.94 13.25
C SER A 594 -22.45 -16.20 13.36
N SER A 595 -23.20 -16.03 12.28
CA SER A 595 -24.65 -16.31 12.21
C SER A 595 -24.99 -17.78 12.46
N THR A 596 -24.20 -18.74 11.95
CA THR A 596 -24.44 -20.16 12.22
C THR A 596 -24.09 -20.58 13.65
N LEU A 597 -23.04 -20.01 14.24
CA LEU A 597 -22.54 -20.37 15.57
C LEU A 597 -23.21 -19.61 16.73
N CYS A 598 -23.85 -18.47 16.47
CA CYS A 598 -24.79 -17.79 17.36
C CYS A 598 -25.90 -18.76 17.86
N SER A 599 -26.41 -18.60 19.08
CA SER A 599 -27.37 -19.55 19.68
C SER A 599 -28.76 -19.47 19.03
N ARG A 600 -29.60 -20.50 19.22
CA ARG A 600 -31.00 -20.48 18.75
C ARG A 600 -31.85 -19.63 19.70
N LEU A 601 -32.14 -18.39 19.30
CA LEU A 601 -33.09 -17.49 19.97
C LEU A 601 -34.54 -17.63 19.44
N ASP A 602 -34.83 -18.70 18.68
CA ASP A 602 -36.15 -18.91 18.04
C ASP A 602 -37.26 -19.29 19.03
N ARG A 603 -38.37 -18.56 19.00
CA ARG A 603 -39.46 -18.65 20.01
C ARG A 603 -40.43 -19.84 19.85
N ARG A 604 -40.06 -20.95 19.19
CA ARG A 604 -40.87 -22.18 19.10
C ARG A 604 -40.09 -23.40 18.59
N ASN A 605 -40.40 -24.58 19.14
CA ASN A 605 -39.93 -25.86 18.62
C ASN A 605 -40.46 -26.11 17.21
N MET A 606 -39.55 -26.26 16.25
CA MET A 606 -39.78 -26.97 15.00
C MET A 606 -38.64 -27.96 14.80
N ALA A 607 -38.98 -29.25 14.83
CA ALA A 607 -38.10 -30.29 14.32
C ALA A 607 -38.22 -30.29 12.79
N MET A 608 -37.11 -30.07 12.09
CA MET A 608 -36.99 -30.21 10.64
C MET A 608 -35.57 -30.69 10.33
N LEU A 609 -35.40 -31.38 9.19
CA LEU A 609 -34.31 -32.33 8.94
C LEU A 609 -32.90 -31.84 9.32
N THR A 610 -32.20 -32.68 10.09
CA THR A 610 -30.89 -32.36 10.67
C THR A 610 -29.73 -32.58 9.71
N LEU A 611 -29.49 -31.60 8.83
CA LEU A 611 -28.11 -31.19 8.58
C LEU A 611 -27.67 -30.36 9.79
N SER A 612 -26.65 -30.81 10.53
CA SER A 612 -26.17 -30.05 11.69
C SER A 612 -25.58 -28.72 11.23
N PRO A 613 -25.77 -27.60 11.96
CA PRO A 613 -25.17 -26.32 11.60
C PRO A 613 -23.64 -26.40 11.45
N SER A 614 -22.99 -27.30 12.20
CA SER A 614 -21.57 -27.63 12.05
C SER A 614 -21.22 -28.25 10.69
N ARG A 615 -22.06 -29.12 10.11
CA ARG A 615 -21.82 -29.69 8.77
C ARG A 615 -22.02 -28.66 7.68
N ILE A 616 -23.01 -27.77 7.81
CA ILE A 616 -23.20 -26.66 6.86
C ILE A 616 -22.03 -25.67 6.99
N ALA A 617 -21.61 -25.31 8.21
CA ALA A 617 -20.44 -24.47 8.42
C ALA A 617 -19.16 -25.10 7.86
N ILE A 618 -18.93 -26.42 8.04
CA ILE A 618 -17.79 -27.13 7.46
C ILE A 618 -17.88 -27.15 5.92
N VAL A 619 -19.06 -27.37 5.33
CA VAL A 619 -19.22 -27.34 3.87
C VAL A 619 -19.02 -25.93 3.31
N VAL A 620 -19.53 -24.88 3.96
CA VAL A 620 -19.29 -23.49 3.54
C VAL A 620 -17.82 -23.12 3.72
N VAL A 621 -17.19 -23.44 4.85
CA VAL A 621 -15.76 -23.17 5.09
C VAL A 621 -14.87 -23.99 4.15
N ALA A 622 -15.25 -25.22 3.80
CA ALA A 622 -14.55 -26.02 2.80
C ALA A 622 -14.74 -25.46 1.39
N LEU A 623 -15.94 -24.97 1.02
CA LEU A 623 -16.19 -24.35 -0.28
C LEU A 623 -15.53 -22.96 -0.38
N THR A 624 -15.45 -22.18 0.70
CA THR A 624 -14.67 -20.95 0.71
C THR A 624 -13.18 -21.23 0.74
N LEU A 625 -12.69 -22.32 1.37
CA LEU A 625 -11.30 -22.78 1.25
C LEU A 625 -10.97 -23.33 -0.15
N ILE A 626 -11.88 -24.02 -0.81
CA ILE A 626 -11.70 -24.49 -2.20
C ILE A 626 -11.70 -23.29 -3.15
N SER A 627 -12.63 -22.33 -2.99
CA SER A 627 -12.57 -21.06 -3.70
C SER A 627 -11.30 -20.26 -3.37
N LEU A 628 -10.84 -20.24 -2.12
CA LEU A 628 -9.59 -19.60 -1.70
C LEU A 628 -8.39 -20.24 -2.40
N LEU A 629 -8.31 -21.57 -2.46
CA LEU A 629 -7.24 -22.29 -3.14
C LEU A 629 -7.36 -22.24 -4.68
N TYR A 630 -8.51 -21.85 -5.21
CA TYR A 630 -8.76 -21.61 -6.63
C TYR A 630 -8.48 -20.15 -7.04
N THR A 631 -8.72 -19.17 -6.17
CA THR A 631 -8.46 -17.73 -6.44
C THR A 631 -7.11 -17.24 -5.95
N LEU A 632 -6.60 -17.77 -4.82
CA LEU A 632 -5.20 -17.70 -4.40
C LEU A 632 -4.38 -18.87 -4.98
N GLY A 633 -4.93 -19.59 -5.96
CA GLY A 633 -4.24 -20.57 -6.80
C GLY A 633 -3.25 -19.92 -7.77
N PHE A 634 -2.39 -19.03 -7.25
CA PHE A 634 -1.39 -18.22 -7.93
C PHE A 634 -1.88 -17.26 -9.03
N PRO A 635 -2.05 -15.97 -8.69
CA PRO A 635 -1.51 -14.90 -9.52
C PRO A 635 0.02 -14.85 -9.36
N THR A 636 0.78 -15.66 -10.11
CA THR A 636 2.22 -15.45 -10.27
C THR A 636 2.48 -14.19 -11.11
N GLN A 637 2.34 -13.02 -10.50
CA GLN A 637 2.98 -11.75 -10.88
C GLN A 637 2.55 -10.68 -9.87
N LEU A 638 3.52 -10.20 -9.08
CA LEU A 638 3.50 -8.78 -8.73
C LEU A 638 3.65 -8.03 -10.05
N VAL A 639 2.70 -7.13 -10.35
CA VAL A 639 2.71 -6.35 -11.58
C VAL A 639 3.96 -5.46 -11.55
N ARG A 640 4.95 -5.79 -12.38
CA ARG A 640 5.98 -4.83 -12.77
C ARG A 640 5.28 -3.68 -13.52
N PRO A 641 5.74 -2.43 -13.40
CA PRO A 641 5.22 -1.37 -14.25
C PRO A 641 5.35 -1.80 -15.71
N ALA A 642 4.27 -1.67 -16.47
CA ALA A 642 4.34 -1.73 -17.92
C ALA A 642 4.94 -0.39 -18.37
N GLN A 643 6.27 -0.33 -18.40
CA GLN A 643 6.99 0.72 -19.13
C GLN A 643 6.61 0.61 -20.63
N PRO A 644 6.73 1.69 -21.43
CA PRO A 644 6.15 1.73 -22.76
C PRO A 644 6.89 0.83 -23.76
N ILE A 645 6.27 -0.30 -24.11
CA ILE A 645 6.71 -1.14 -25.23
C ILE A 645 6.54 -0.35 -26.52
N ILE A 646 7.66 0.16 -27.03
CA ILE A 646 7.78 0.58 -28.43
C ILE A 646 7.98 -0.72 -29.22
N ASP A 647 7.17 -0.94 -30.26
CA ASP A 647 7.24 -2.20 -31.01
C ASP A 647 8.46 -2.23 -31.95
N HIS A 648 9.59 -2.62 -31.38
CA HIS A 648 10.87 -2.85 -32.05
C HIS A 648 10.95 -4.24 -32.72
N TYR A 649 9.86 -5.02 -32.76
CA TYR A 649 9.83 -6.34 -33.40
C TYR A 649 9.51 -6.25 -34.90
N GLU A 650 8.85 -5.19 -35.36
CA GLU A 650 8.74 -4.84 -36.78
C GLU A 650 9.90 -3.93 -37.27
N HIS A 651 10.88 -4.55 -37.92
CA HIS A 651 12.01 -3.92 -38.65
C HIS A 651 11.63 -2.93 -39.78
N LYS A 652 10.34 -2.58 -39.94
CA LYS A 652 9.79 -1.77 -41.04
C LYS A 652 9.44 -0.34 -40.65
N ASN A 653 9.30 -0.04 -39.36
CA ASN A 653 8.71 1.20 -38.86
C ASN A 653 9.75 2.21 -38.31
N VAL A 654 11.03 2.06 -38.66
CA VAL A 654 12.09 3.00 -38.26
C VAL A 654 11.99 4.29 -39.07
N HIS A 655 11.40 5.34 -38.48
CA HIS A 655 11.19 6.64 -39.14
C HIS A 655 12.49 7.30 -39.61
N THR A 656 12.63 7.49 -40.92
CA THR A 656 13.87 7.89 -41.62
C THR A 656 14.17 9.39 -41.66
N GLU A 657 13.26 10.27 -41.21
CA GLU A 657 13.44 11.72 -41.30
C GLU A 657 13.64 12.41 -39.93
N PRO A 658 14.32 13.58 -39.87
CA PRO A 658 14.67 14.24 -38.62
C PRO A 658 13.64 15.33 -38.24
N ILE A 659 13.04 15.20 -37.06
CA ILE A 659 12.16 16.24 -36.48
C ILE A 659 12.95 17.50 -36.05
N VAL A 660 14.28 17.40 -35.90
CA VAL A 660 15.19 18.51 -35.61
C VAL A 660 16.42 18.43 -36.53
N PRO A 661 16.77 19.48 -37.29
CA PRO A 661 18.01 19.48 -38.08
C PRO A 661 19.24 19.50 -37.18
N ALA A 662 20.37 18.97 -37.69
CA ALA A 662 21.61 18.95 -36.92
C ALA A 662 22.11 20.39 -36.63
N PRO A 663 22.63 20.67 -35.42
CA PRO A 663 23.22 21.97 -35.14
C PRO A 663 24.49 22.15 -35.98
N VAL A 664 24.63 23.32 -36.60
CA VAL A 664 25.86 23.71 -37.30
C VAL A 664 26.93 24.00 -36.25
N MET A 665 27.74 22.98 -35.92
CA MET A 665 28.95 23.20 -35.14
C MET A 665 29.96 23.93 -36.03
N ALA A 666 30.23 25.19 -35.70
CA ALA A 666 31.22 25.99 -36.41
C ALA A 666 32.62 25.38 -36.23
N THR A 667 33.20 24.88 -37.32
CA THR A 667 34.59 24.47 -37.36
C THR A 667 35.50 25.69 -37.17
N PRO A 668 36.41 25.72 -36.19
CA PRO A 668 37.42 26.77 -36.11
C PRO A 668 38.40 26.60 -37.28
N THR A 669 38.31 27.48 -38.27
CA THR A 669 39.23 27.51 -39.42
C THR A 669 40.58 28.10 -39.07
N ASP A 670 41.58 27.71 -39.85
CA ASP A 670 43.03 27.88 -39.69
C ASP A 670 43.58 29.23 -39.19
N ALA A 671 44.79 29.16 -38.63
CA ALA A 671 45.47 30.23 -37.90
C ALA A 671 46.03 31.36 -38.78
N ALA A 672 46.13 32.57 -38.20
CA ALA A 672 46.94 33.67 -38.73
C ALA A 672 47.63 34.52 -37.63
N ILE A 673 48.93 34.29 -37.45
CA ILE A 673 50.00 35.30 -37.27
C ILE A 673 49.87 36.35 -36.12
N ALA A 674 50.58 36.06 -35.01
CA ALA A 674 51.61 36.90 -34.33
C ALA A 674 51.24 38.32 -33.76
N PRO A 675 52.09 38.97 -32.90
CA PRO A 675 53.43 38.57 -32.42
C PRO A 675 53.61 38.50 -30.89
N GLN A 676 54.86 38.28 -30.48
CA GLN A 676 55.35 38.13 -29.10
C GLN A 676 55.47 39.49 -28.37
N ILE A 677 55.58 39.47 -27.02
CA ILE A 677 56.80 39.91 -26.30
C ILE A 677 56.79 39.49 -24.81
N THR A 678 58.00 39.19 -24.35
CA THR A 678 58.52 38.47 -23.18
C THR A 678 58.41 39.12 -21.78
N HIS A 679 58.57 38.28 -20.74
CA HIS A 679 59.06 38.55 -19.36
C HIS A 679 58.20 39.46 -18.43
N GLY A 680 58.22 39.27 -17.10
CA GLY A 680 58.91 38.25 -16.29
C GLY A 680 58.68 38.42 -14.78
N ASP A 681 59.21 37.46 -14.00
CA ASP A 681 59.48 37.47 -12.55
C ASP A 681 58.32 37.61 -11.52
N GLY A 682 58.54 37.04 -10.33
CA GLY A 682 57.72 37.20 -9.11
C GLY A 682 58.59 37.75 -7.97
N PRO A 683 58.44 37.33 -6.68
CA PRO A 683 57.43 36.43 -6.11
C PRO A 683 56.89 36.85 -4.70
N ALA A 684 56.02 36.00 -4.14
CA ALA A 684 55.91 35.66 -2.70
C ALA A 684 55.35 36.67 -1.65
N ALA A 685 55.02 36.05 -0.50
CA ALA A 685 54.82 36.57 0.87
C ALA A 685 53.50 37.28 1.25
N GLU A 686 52.84 36.69 2.27
CA GLU A 686 52.44 37.29 3.57
C GLU A 686 51.59 38.58 3.64
N ASP A 687 50.74 38.81 4.65
CA ASP A 687 49.91 37.93 5.50
C ASP A 687 48.86 38.83 6.21
N ASP A 688 47.98 38.23 7.01
CA ASP A 688 47.35 38.81 8.22
C ASP A 688 46.38 40.03 8.17
N GLN A 689 45.18 39.77 8.70
CA GLN A 689 44.44 40.59 9.70
C GLN A 689 43.92 42.03 9.44
N ARG A 690 42.57 42.10 9.27
CA ARG A 690 41.60 42.50 10.34
C ARG A 690 41.18 43.99 10.56
N TRP A 691 39.85 44.17 10.51
CA TRP A 691 38.95 45.13 11.23
C TRP A 691 38.72 46.58 10.75
N ASN A 692 37.44 46.82 10.43
CA ASN A 692 36.53 47.87 10.94
C ASN A 692 36.59 49.34 10.48
N ASP A 693 35.49 49.70 9.79
CA ASP A 693 34.56 50.82 10.07
C ASP A 693 34.91 52.30 9.77
N ALA A 694 33.83 53.01 9.41
CA ALA A 694 33.65 54.47 9.27
C ALA A 694 34.30 55.23 8.09
N GLY A 695 33.44 55.94 7.33
CA GLY A 695 33.81 57.07 6.46
C GLY A 695 33.63 58.42 7.19
N PRO A 696 33.21 59.54 6.54
CA PRO A 696 32.72 59.69 5.16
C PRO A 696 33.28 60.92 4.38
N ALA A 697 32.75 61.14 3.16
CA ALA A 697 32.75 62.40 2.38
C ALA A 697 34.11 62.94 1.83
N ALA A 698 34.17 63.66 0.70
CA ALA A 698 33.28 63.80 -0.47
C ALA A 698 34.07 64.41 -1.66
N GLY A 699 33.67 64.14 -2.91
CA GLY A 699 34.33 64.72 -4.10
C GLY A 699 33.70 64.28 -5.43
N GLN A 700 33.13 65.23 -6.17
CA GLN A 700 32.25 65.09 -7.34
C GLN A 700 32.81 64.29 -8.55
N ALA A 701 31.92 63.57 -9.24
CA ALA A 701 31.96 63.31 -10.69
C ALA A 701 30.52 63.22 -11.24
N THR A 702 30.32 63.51 -12.53
CA THR A 702 29.00 63.71 -13.18
C THR A 702 28.55 62.54 -14.05
N GLU A 703 27.23 62.23 -13.99
CA GLU A 703 26.27 61.93 -15.10
C GLU A 703 26.68 61.04 -16.31
N THR A 704 25.85 60.15 -16.89
CA THR A 704 24.41 59.79 -16.80
C THR A 704 24.23 58.26 -17.06
N GLY A 705 23.13 57.55 -16.74
CA GLY A 705 22.00 57.85 -15.85
C GLY A 705 20.70 57.04 -16.14
N ILE A 706 20.21 56.28 -15.13
CA ILE A 706 18.77 56.15 -14.70
C ILE A 706 17.78 55.36 -15.64
N ALA A 707 16.80 54.54 -15.20
CA ALA A 707 16.49 53.94 -13.88
C ALA A 707 15.49 52.73 -13.89
N GLU A 708 15.62 51.92 -12.84
CA GLU A 708 14.66 51.19 -11.96
C GLU A 708 13.13 50.96 -12.19
N TYR A 709 12.71 49.78 -11.70
CA TYR A 709 11.54 49.39 -10.85
C TYR A 709 10.05 49.36 -11.30
N GLU A 710 9.47 48.16 -11.10
CA GLU A 710 8.21 47.79 -10.40
C GLU A 710 6.77 48.28 -10.74
N LYS A 711 5.85 47.32 -10.47
CA LYS A 711 4.49 47.39 -9.88
C LYS A 711 3.21 47.55 -10.72
N ASP A 712 2.24 46.72 -10.30
CA ASP A 712 0.78 46.88 -10.18
C ASP A 712 -0.12 47.30 -11.37
N GLY A 713 -0.75 46.27 -11.96
CA GLY A 713 -2.22 46.21 -12.18
C GLY A 713 -2.83 46.97 -13.38
N GLY A 714 -3.86 46.39 -14.05
CA GLY A 714 -4.60 47.14 -15.08
C GLY A 714 -5.32 46.41 -16.22
N ARG A 715 -5.88 45.22 -15.96
CA ARG A 715 -7.07 44.60 -16.61
C ARG A 715 -7.97 45.49 -17.54
N TRP A 716 -8.45 44.86 -18.64
CA TRP A 716 -9.59 45.17 -19.55
C TRP A 716 -9.49 46.31 -20.62
N GLU A 717 -9.80 45.94 -21.90
CA GLU A 717 -10.71 46.54 -22.93
C GLU A 717 -10.73 48.09 -23.22
N ASP A 718 -11.11 48.62 -24.40
CA ASP A 718 -11.74 48.05 -25.62
C ASP A 718 -11.48 48.86 -26.94
N LYS A 719 -11.79 48.21 -28.09
CA LYS A 719 -12.26 48.70 -29.44
C LYS A 719 -12.09 50.15 -29.98
N ASP A 720 -11.59 50.21 -31.23
CA ASP A 720 -12.29 50.64 -32.50
C ASP A 720 -11.89 51.88 -33.35
N LYS A 721 -11.82 51.63 -34.69
CA LYS A 721 -12.05 52.52 -35.88
C LYS A 721 -11.00 53.64 -36.19
N LEU A 722 -10.79 54.13 -37.43
CA LEU A 722 -11.42 54.07 -38.79
C LEU A 722 -10.33 53.78 -39.89
N LYS A 723 -10.50 53.34 -41.16
CA LYS A 723 -11.61 52.81 -42.02
C LYS A 723 -12.24 53.65 -43.17
N ALA A 724 -11.48 54.14 -44.16
CA ALA A 724 -11.95 54.61 -45.51
C ALA A 724 -10.77 54.83 -46.51
N ALA A 725 -10.85 54.71 -47.85
CA ALA A 725 -11.80 54.05 -48.77
C ALA A 725 -11.19 53.85 -50.19
N GLU A 726 -11.73 52.89 -50.97
CA GLU A 726 -12.09 52.85 -52.42
C GLU A 726 -11.44 53.85 -53.43
N THR A 727 -11.21 53.58 -54.74
CA THR A 727 -11.50 52.50 -55.74
C THR A 727 -10.59 52.75 -57.00
N SER A 728 -10.50 51.99 -58.10
CA SER A 728 -10.93 50.65 -58.62
C SER A 728 -10.10 50.29 -59.88
N GLY A 729 -10.28 49.10 -60.49
CA GLY A 729 -9.74 48.77 -61.83
C GLY A 729 -9.66 47.26 -62.14
N GLU A 730 -10.19 46.80 -63.29
CA GLU A 730 -10.24 45.39 -63.72
C GLU A 730 -8.95 44.98 -64.49
N THR A 731 -8.50 43.72 -64.52
CA THR A 731 -9.21 42.59 -65.16
C THR A 731 -8.61 41.19 -64.87
N ARG A 732 -9.44 40.19 -65.20
CA ARG A 732 -9.13 38.78 -65.55
C ARG A 732 -9.25 37.72 -64.44
N GLN A 733 -10.16 36.78 -64.70
CA GLN A 733 -10.53 35.63 -63.86
C GLN A 733 -9.54 34.46 -64.03
N THR A 734 -9.41 33.59 -63.02
CA THR A 734 -9.89 32.18 -63.08
C THR A 734 -9.63 31.42 -61.77
N ARG A 735 -10.32 30.28 -61.59
CA ARG A 735 -10.31 29.37 -60.44
C ARG A 735 -10.80 27.99 -60.94
N PRO A 736 -10.55 26.88 -60.21
CA PRO A 736 -9.28 26.26 -59.83
C PRO A 736 -8.91 25.11 -60.83
N PRO A 737 -7.96 24.21 -60.49
CA PRO A 737 -7.91 22.87 -61.09
C PRO A 737 -7.98 21.72 -60.06
N THR A 738 -8.23 20.50 -60.54
CA THR A 738 -8.32 19.27 -59.75
C THR A 738 -7.87 18.07 -60.59
N THR A 739 -7.09 17.15 -60.00
CA THR A 739 -6.78 15.77 -60.46
C THR A 739 -6.01 15.49 -61.77
N LEU A 740 -5.30 14.34 -61.72
CA LEU A 740 -4.90 13.40 -62.80
C LEU A 740 -3.68 13.69 -63.72
N ALA A 741 -2.64 12.85 -63.51
CA ALA A 741 -1.79 12.13 -64.50
C ALA A 741 -1.00 12.95 -65.56
N THR A 742 0.08 12.47 -66.22
CA THR A 742 0.85 11.21 -66.24
C THR A 742 2.29 11.61 -66.65
N HIS A 743 3.41 11.02 -66.23
CA HIS A 743 3.98 9.73 -66.66
C HIS A 743 5.31 9.46 -65.94
N ALA A 744 5.64 8.18 -65.72
CA ALA A 744 7.01 7.69 -65.64
C ALA A 744 7.09 6.35 -66.39
N ILE A 745 8.16 6.11 -67.14
CA ILE A 745 8.29 4.96 -68.06
C ILE A 745 8.98 3.79 -67.32
N PRO A 746 8.48 2.53 -67.44
CA PRO A 746 9.07 1.40 -66.75
C PRO A 746 10.39 0.93 -67.39
N ALA A 747 11.38 0.60 -66.55
CA ALA A 747 12.55 -0.18 -66.96
C ALA A 747 12.19 -1.68 -67.06
N PRO A 748 12.81 -2.45 -67.97
CA PRO A 748 12.35 -3.79 -68.32
C PRO A 748 12.73 -4.87 -67.31
N THR A 749 11.88 -5.88 -67.19
CA THR A 749 12.22 -7.16 -66.55
C THR A 749 13.21 -7.95 -67.40
N ALA A 750 14.32 -8.35 -66.79
CA ALA A 750 15.24 -9.37 -67.33
C ALA A 750 15.16 -10.63 -66.45
N ASN A 751 15.10 -11.81 -67.08
CA ASN A 751 14.92 -13.08 -66.37
C ASN A 751 16.17 -13.48 -65.57
N ALA A 752 15.94 -14.28 -64.53
CA ALA A 752 17.01 -14.78 -63.66
C ALA A 752 17.97 -15.73 -64.40
N THR A 753 19.27 -15.56 -64.13
CA THR A 753 20.29 -16.59 -64.32
C THR A 753 21.10 -16.71 -63.03
N ASN A 754 21.17 -17.92 -62.46
CA ASN A 754 21.97 -18.17 -61.26
C ASN A 754 23.45 -17.89 -61.52
N ALA A 755 24.02 -16.92 -60.82
CA ALA A 755 25.45 -16.68 -60.74
C ALA A 755 25.85 -16.65 -59.26
N THR A 756 26.32 -17.78 -58.74
CA THR A 756 26.77 -17.92 -57.35
C THR A 756 28.12 -17.23 -57.16
N THR A 757 28.11 -15.90 -57.10
CA THR A 757 29.29 -15.11 -56.70
C THR A 757 29.66 -15.52 -55.27
N PRO A 758 30.89 -16.01 -55.00
CA PRO A 758 31.33 -16.26 -53.64
C PRO A 758 31.27 -14.92 -52.87
N ALA A 759 30.46 -14.86 -51.82
CA ALA A 759 30.45 -13.70 -50.95
C ALA A 759 31.87 -13.54 -50.38
N LYS A 760 32.52 -12.39 -50.64
CA LYS A 760 33.76 -12.04 -49.92
C LYS A 760 33.46 -12.15 -48.43
N PRO A 761 34.29 -12.84 -47.62
CA PRO A 761 34.04 -12.92 -46.18
C PRO A 761 34.01 -11.51 -45.61
N LYS A 762 32.85 -11.07 -45.13
CA LYS A 762 32.71 -9.79 -44.41
C LYS A 762 33.61 -9.87 -43.19
N PHE A 763 34.64 -9.04 -43.13
CA PHE A 763 35.42 -8.93 -41.91
C PHE A 763 34.55 -8.31 -40.82
N CYS A 764 34.76 -8.69 -39.56
CA CYS A 764 33.83 -8.36 -38.46
C CYS A 764 33.71 -6.85 -38.15
N LYS A 765 34.61 -6.01 -38.70
CA LYS A 765 34.51 -4.54 -38.67
C LYS A 765 33.54 -3.96 -39.71
N ASP A 766 33.31 -4.69 -40.81
CA ASP A 766 32.53 -4.26 -41.99
C ASP A 766 31.06 -4.73 -41.95
N VAL A 767 30.59 -5.11 -40.75
CA VAL A 767 29.22 -5.58 -40.51
C VAL A 767 28.26 -4.38 -40.39
N ALA A 768 27.01 -4.56 -40.82
CA ALA A 768 25.99 -3.52 -40.68
C ALA A 768 25.84 -3.10 -39.20
N GLY A 769 25.60 -1.81 -38.97
CA GLY A 769 25.54 -1.23 -37.63
C GLY A 769 26.91 -0.92 -37.00
N ALA A 770 27.97 -1.68 -37.29
CA ALA A 770 29.26 -1.59 -36.59
C ALA A 770 29.87 -0.16 -36.50
N PRO A 771 29.86 0.69 -37.55
CA PRO A 771 30.39 2.05 -37.45
C PRO A 771 29.59 2.99 -36.52
N ASN A 772 28.35 2.64 -36.19
CA ASN A 772 27.46 3.46 -35.34
C ASN A 772 27.65 3.19 -33.84
N VAL A 773 28.46 2.19 -33.45
CA VAL A 773 28.63 1.75 -32.07
C VAL A 773 30.03 2.12 -31.56
N MET A 774 30.11 2.61 -30.32
CA MET A 774 31.35 2.80 -29.58
C MET A 774 31.42 1.84 -28.39
N VAL A 775 32.49 1.08 -28.25
CA VAL A 775 32.73 0.26 -27.04
C VAL A 775 33.70 0.98 -26.11
N VAL A 776 33.32 1.11 -24.84
CA VAL A 776 34.10 1.82 -23.82
C VAL A 776 34.57 0.80 -22.78
N PHE A 777 35.87 0.59 -22.70
CA PHE A 777 36.47 -0.43 -21.86
C PHE A 777 37.01 0.18 -20.56
N ARG A 778 36.42 -0.16 -19.41
CA ARG A 778 36.88 0.32 -18.09
C ARG A 778 37.85 -0.69 -17.46
N THR A 779 38.96 -0.19 -16.93
CA THR A 779 40.01 -1.00 -16.29
C THR A 779 40.75 -0.21 -15.19
N SER A 780 41.80 -0.82 -14.63
CA SER A 780 42.75 -0.22 -13.68
C SER A 780 44.20 -0.52 -14.11
N LYS A 781 45.16 0.34 -13.72
CA LYS A 781 46.60 0.11 -13.92
C LYS A 781 47.07 -1.21 -13.29
N ALA A 782 46.35 -1.71 -12.29
CA ALA A 782 46.60 -3.00 -11.64
C ALA A 782 46.23 -4.21 -12.51
N GLU A 783 45.11 -4.17 -13.23
CA GLU A 783 44.57 -5.33 -13.97
C GLU A 783 44.79 -5.27 -15.49
N VAL A 784 45.06 -4.08 -16.05
CA VAL A 784 45.05 -3.88 -17.51
C VAL A 784 46.08 -4.74 -18.24
N GLN A 785 47.25 -5.00 -17.66
CA GLN A 785 48.28 -5.84 -18.28
C GLN A 785 47.88 -7.33 -18.36
N GLU A 786 47.00 -7.79 -17.47
CA GLU A 786 46.54 -9.19 -17.43
C GLU A 786 45.31 -9.40 -18.31
N LYS A 787 44.29 -8.54 -18.17
CA LYS A 787 42.97 -8.76 -18.78
C LYS A 787 42.83 -8.19 -20.20
N LEU A 788 43.47 -7.07 -20.53
CA LEU A 788 43.32 -6.42 -21.84
C LEU A 788 43.83 -7.25 -23.05
N PRO A 789 44.95 -8.01 -22.97
CA PRO A 789 45.48 -8.75 -24.13
C PRO A 789 44.52 -9.80 -24.71
N ALA A 790 43.58 -10.32 -23.92
CA ALA A 790 42.53 -11.22 -24.40
C ALA A 790 41.51 -10.46 -25.28
N HIS A 791 41.08 -9.27 -24.84
CA HIS A 791 40.16 -8.39 -25.57
C HIS A 791 40.76 -7.83 -26.86
N ILE A 792 42.06 -7.49 -26.87
CA ILE A 792 42.79 -7.04 -28.08
C ILE A 792 42.73 -8.12 -29.18
N LYS A 793 42.83 -9.40 -28.80
CA LYS A 793 42.85 -10.54 -29.74
C LYS A 793 41.45 -11.05 -30.10
N SER A 794 40.41 -10.57 -29.43
CA SER A 794 39.01 -10.99 -29.62
C SER A 794 38.12 -9.79 -30.01
N LEU A 795 37.37 -9.23 -29.07
CA LEU A 795 36.38 -8.19 -29.31
C LEU A 795 36.95 -6.96 -30.03
N LEU A 796 38.08 -6.41 -29.56
CA LEU A 796 38.66 -5.18 -30.10
C LEU A 796 39.32 -5.38 -31.48
N ALA A 797 39.58 -6.63 -31.89
CA ALA A 797 39.93 -6.96 -33.26
C ALA A 797 38.75 -6.80 -34.24
N CYS A 798 37.51 -6.70 -33.74
CA CYS A 798 36.26 -6.58 -34.50
C CYS A 798 35.49 -5.28 -34.30
N VAL A 799 35.74 -4.54 -33.21
CA VAL A 799 35.12 -3.22 -32.98
C VAL A 799 35.84 -2.13 -33.79
N PRO A 800 35.14 -1.27 -34.56
CA PRO A 800 35.76 -0.17 -35.30
C PRO A 800 35.98 1.10 -34.45
N ASN A 801 35.06 1.44 -33.53
CA ASN A 801 35.21 2.57 -32.60
C ASN A 801 35.28 2.07 -31.15
N PHE A 802 36.40 2.29 -30.46
CA PHE A 802 36.52 1.98 -29.04
C PHE A 802 37.43 2.96 -28.31
N ALA A 803 37.30 3.04 -26.98
CA ALA A 803 38.20 3.77 -26.11
C ALA A 803 38.44 3.00 -24.80
N ILE A 804 39.68 3.04 -24.31
CA ILE A 804 40.09 2.39 -23.05
C ILE A 804 40.27 3.45 -21.99
N PHE A 805 39.63 3.26 -20.83
CA PHE A 805 39.66 4.17 -19.69
C PHE A 805 40.21 3.48 -18.44
N SER A 806 41.19 4.12 -17.79
CA SER A 806 41.80 3.66 -16.54
C SER A 806 41.94 4.82 -15.55
N ASP A 807 42.38 4.49 -14.34
CA ASP A 807 42.92 5.41 -13.33
C ASP A 807 44.27 6.05 -13.70
N HIS A 808 44.80 5.84 -14.91
CA HIS A 808 46.11 6.32 -15.37
C HIS A 808 46.09 6.39 -16.91
N ASP A 809 46.83 7.33 -17.52
CA ASP A 809 46.98 7.45 -18.98
C ASP A 809 48.21 6.69 -19.52
N GLY A 810 48.24 6.40 -20.83
CA GLY A 810 49.39 5.74 -21.44
C GLY A 810 49.06 5.03 -22.74
N SER A 811 49.82 3.98 -23.06
CA SER A 811 49.60 3.14 -24.24
C SER A 811 49.98 1.68 -24.01
N ILE A 812 49.18 0.75 -24.52
CA ILE A 812 49.42 -0.70 -24.49
C ILE A 812 49.19 -1.25 -25.90
N ASP A 813 50.14 -2.01 -26.44
CA ASP A 813 50.15 -2.51 -27.83
C ASP A 813 49.83 -1.43 -28.89
N GLY A 814 50.28 -0.18 -28.64
CA GLY A 814 50.02 0.99 -29.49
C GLY A 814 48.64 1.64 -29.31
N ILE A 815 47.74 1.04 -28.53
CA ILE A 815 46.42 1.57 -28.21
C ILE A 815 46.53 2.57 -27.06
N LYS A 816 45.91 3.75 -27.20
CA LYS A 816 45.87 4.79 -26.16
C LYS A 816 44.93 4.42 -25.01
N VAL A 817 45.42 4.58 -23.78
CA VAL A 817 44.64 4.50 -22.54
C VAL A 817 44.39 5.92 -22.03
N HIS A 818 43.13 6.21 -21.72
CA HIS A 818 42.67 7.51 -21.24
C HIS A 818 42.52 7.50 -19.71
N ASN A 819 43.09 8.49 -19.04
CA ASN A 819 42.82 8.71 -17.61
C ASN A 819 41.35 9.17 -17.43
N ALA A 820 40.62 8.48 -16.55
CA ALA A 820 39.21 8.74 -16.23
C ALA A 820 39.02 9.68 -15.03
N LEU A 821 40.11 10.07 -14.36
CA LEU A 821 40.10 10.78 -13.07
C LEU A 821 40.77 12.16 -13.13
N ASP A 822 41.42 12.50 -14.25
CA ASP A 822 42.11 13.77 -14.48
C ASP A 822 41.21 15.02 -14.25
N SER A 823 39.94 14.98 -14.64
CA SER A 823 38.98 16.10 -14.53
C SER A 823 38.35 16.28 -13.15
N ILE A 824 38.63 15.40 -12.19
CA ILE A 824 38.15 15.51 -10.80
C ILE A 824 38.89 16.64 -10.08
N GLY A 825 38.21 17.37 -9.19
CA GLY A 825 38.78 18.48 -8.43
C GLY A 825 40.09 18.13 -7.70
N SER A 826 41.04 19.07 -7.72
CA SER A 826 42.31 18.94 -6.99
C SER A 826 42.11 18.81 -5.48
N GLU A 827 41.08 19.44 -4.93
CA GLU A 827 40.75 19.33 -3.51
C GLU A 827 40.10 17.99 -3.17
N THR A 828 39.21 17.47 -4.02
CA THR A 828 38.64 16.11 -3.91
C THR A 828 39.76 15.05 -3.88
N LYS A 829 40.74 15.18 -4.78
CA LYS A 829 41.96 14.36 -4.85
C LYS A 829 42.89 14.47 -3.63
N ARG A 830 42.75 15.50 -2.79
CA ARG A 830 43.55 15.70 -1.55
C ARG A 830 42.81 15.28 -0.29
N THR A 831 41.48 15.34 -0.30
CA THR A 831 40.62 15.16 0.88
C THR A 831 40.12 13.73 1.10
N HIS A 832 40.14 12.89 0.06
CA HIS A 832 39.65 11.51 0.12
C HIS A 832 40.82 10.51 0.00
N ASP A 833 41.03 9.69 1.04
CA ASP A 833 42.17 8.75 1.16
C ASP A 833 42.32 7.77 -0.03
N GLU A 834 41.20 7.43 -0.68
CA GLU A 834 41.15 6.56 -1.87
C GLU A 834 41.96 7.11 -3.07
N PHE A 835 42.22 8.42 -3.16
CA PHE A 835 43.14 8.99 -4.15
C PHE A 835 44.63 8.83 -3.81
N ARG A 836 45.00 8.28 -2.64
CA ARG A 836 46.40 8.12 -2.26
C ARG A 836 47.19 7.17 -3.17
N GLU A 837 46.60 6.04 -3.56
CA GLU A 837 47.21 5.15 -4.57
C GLU A 837 47.22 5.80 -5.96
N TYR A 838 46.22 6.63 -6.30
CA TYR A 838 46.25 7.42 -7.54
C TYR A 838 47.43 8.39 -7.57
N GLN A 839 47.70 9.11 -6.47
CA GLN A 839 48.86 9.99 -6.35
C GLN A 839 50.18 9.22 -6.49
N LEU A 840 50.32 8.07 -5.80
CA LEU A 840 51.51 7.21 -5.90
C LEU A 840 51.75 6.71 -7.34
N MET A 841 50.69 6.25 -8.03
CA MET A 841 50.76 5.76 -9.41
C MET A 841 51.23 6.80 -10.44
N HIS A 842 51.14 8.10 -10.14
CA HIS A 842 51.59 9.21 -11.00
C HIS A 842 52.88 9.87 -10.50
N ALA A 843 53.25 9.68 -9.23
CA ALA A 843 54.53 10.12 -8.68
C ALA A 843 55.68 9.15 -9.02
N ASP A 844 55.38 7.86 -9.16
CA ASP A 844 56.30 6.81 -9.59
C ASP A 844 55.68 5.95 -10.70
N ALA A 845 56.41 5.83 -11.82
CA ALA A 845 55.98 5.05 -12.97
C ALA A 845 56.10 3.53 -12.73
N GLU A 846 57.03 3.09 -11.89
CA GLU A 846 57.25 1.67 -11.55
C GLU A 846 56.35 1.18 -10.40
N HIS A 847 55.67 2.09 -9.68
CA HIS A 847 54.77 1.74 -8.58
C HIS A 847 53.67 0.76 -9.03
N LYS A 848 53.58 -0.36 -8.31
CA LYS A 848 52.57 -1.40 -8.54
C LYS A 848 51.38 -1.17 -7.60
N PRO A 849 50.23 -0.70 -8.11
CA PRO A 849 49.07 -0.39 -7.28
C PRO A 849 48.50 -1.63 -6.59
N ASP A 850 48.05 -1.43 -5.35
CA ASP A 850 47.33 -2.44 -4.59
C ASP A 850 45.88 -2.57 -5.09
N VAL A 851 45.51 -3.77 -5.55
CA VAL A 851 44.16 -4.08 -6.07
C VAL A 851 43.08 -3.86 -5.00
N ALA A 852 43.38 -4.12 -3.72
CA ALA A 852 42.42 -3.93 -2.64
C ALA A 852 42.13 -2.45 -2.37
N LYS A 853 43.14 -1.57 -2.50
CA LYS A 853 43.00 -0.13 -2.25
C LYS A 853 42.52 0.67 -3.46
N THR A 854 42.85 0.24 -4.68
CA THR A 854 42.37 0.89 -5.91
C THR A 854 40.90 0.58 -6.23
N LYS A 855 40.28 -0.37 -5.52
CA LYS A 855 38.86 -0.74 -5.70
C LYS A 855 37.88 0.39 -5.38
N ASP A 856 38.16 1.21 -4.37
CA ASP A 856 37.26 2.31 -3.97
C ASP A 856 37.42 3.55 -4.86
N LEU A 857 38.57 3.68 -5.53
CA LEU A 857 38.82 4.69 -6.57
C LEU A 857 37.91 4.48 -7.81
N ASP A 858 37.43 3.25 -8.04
CA ASP A 858 36.68 2.89 -9.24
C ASP A 858 35.31 3.60 -9.33
N LYS A 859 34.70 3.98 -8.18
CA LYS A 859 33.44 4.75 -8.15
C LYS A 859 33.56 6.09 -8.87
N TRP A 860 34.74 6.73 -8.78
CA TRP A 860 35.03 8.03 -9.35
C TRP A 860 35.15 8.03 -10.89
N LYS A 861 35.46 6.87 -11.50
CA LYS A 861 35.68 6.75 -12.94
C LYS A 861 34.41 6.96 -13.77
N PHE A 862 33.23 6.65 -13.21
CA PHE A 862 31.98 6.53 -13.97
C PHE A 862 31.57 7.84 -14.65
N LEU A 863 31.32 8.90 -13.89
CA LEU A 863 30.72 10.11 -14.44
C LEU A 863 31.62 10.80 -15.49
N PRO A 864 32.94 10.98 -15.25
CA PRO A 864 33.82 11.60 -16.25
C PRO A 864 34.07 10.72 -17.47
N MET A 865 34.20 9.39 -17.30
CA MET A 865 34.37 8.46 -18.42
C MET A 865 33.17 8.54 -19.39
N VAL A 866 31.95 8.56 -18.87
CA VAL A 866 30.72 8.66 -19.68
C VAL A 866 30.69 9.97 -20.47
N ASN A 867 31.01 11.11 -19.82
CA ASN A 867 31.07 12.40 -20.51
C ASN A 867 32.19 12.45 -21.57
N LYS A 868 33.37 11.93 -21.26
CA LYS A 868 34.51 11.87 -22.21
C LYS A 868 34.25 10.96 -23.41
N ALA A 869 33.62 9.80 -23.20
CA ALA A 869 33.30 8.87 -24.29
C ALA A 869 32.38 9.53 -25.33
N PHE A 870 31.37 10.28 -24.89
CA PHE A 870 30.52 11.08 -25.78
C PHE A 870 31.34 12.09 -26.61
N HIS A 871 32.25 12.84 -25.98
CA HIS A 871 33.09 13.83 -26.67
C HIS A 871 34.15 13.22 -27.61
N LEU A 872 34.60 11.98 -27.37
CA LEU A 872 35.54 11.28 -28.26
C LEU A 872 34.90 10.82 -29.58
N LYS A 873 33.60 10.53 -29.59
CA LYS A 873 32.87 10.06 -30.78
C LYS A 873 31.40 10.52 -30.75
N PRO A 874 31.11 11.82 -30.86
CA PRO A 874 29.76 12.37 -30.63
C PRO A 874 28.73 11.97 -31.70
N ASP A 875 29.18 11.44 -32.84
CA ASP A 875 28.37 10.93 -33.94
C ASP A 875 27.95 9.46 -33.77
N ALA A 876 28.48 8.73 -32.79
CA ALA A 876 28.01 7.38 -32.48
C ALA A 876 26.55 7.38 -32.00
N ARG A 877 25.82 6.32 -32.36
CA ARG A 877 24.41 6.12 -32.00
C ARG A 877 24.27 5.43 -30.64
N PHE A 878 25.17 4.50 -30.34
CA PHE A 878 25.16 3.70 -29.12
C PHE A 878 26.56 3.55 -28.54
N TYR A 879 26.64 3.53 -27.22
CA TYR A 879 27.87 3.45 -26.45
C TYR A 879 27.71 2.32 -25.44
N VAL A 880 28.61 1.34 -25.46
CA VAL A 880 28.54 0.15 -24.61
C VAL A 880 29.75 0.11 -23.71
N PHE A 881 29.53 0.35 -22.43
CA PHE A 881 30.56 0.36 -21.38
C PHE A 881 30.70 -1.06 -20.83
N ILE A 882 31.90 -1.61 -20.79
CA ILE A 882 32.19 -2.97 -20.29
C ILE A 882 33.40 -2.98 -19.34
N GLU A 883 33.42 -3.98 -18.45
CA GLU A 883 34.55 -4.28 -17.56
C GLU A 883 35.47 -5.34 -18.19
N ALA A 884 36.70 -5.45 -17.65
CA ALA A 884 37.73 -6.26 -18.27
C ALA A 884 37.49 -7.79 -18.17
N ASP A 885 36.64 -8.23 -17.24
CA ASP A 885 36.15 -9.61 -17.08
C ASP A 885 34.76 -9.84 -17.71
N THR A 886 34.36 -9.00 -18.67
CA THR A 886 33.05 -9.06 -19.35
C THR A 886 33.19 -9.39 -20.83
N SER A 887 32.75 -10.58 -21.25
CA SER A 887 32.65 -10.99 -22.65
C SER A 887 31.41 -10.36 -23.32
N LEU A 888 31.56 -9.87 -24.56
CA LEU A 888 30.53 -9.17 -25.32
C LEU A 888 30.35 -9.82 -26.71
N SER A 889 29.16 -10.32 -27.00
CA SER A 889 28.82 -10.96 -28.27
C SER A 889 28.56 -9.90 -29.34
N TRP A 890 29.56 -9.61 -30.17
CA TRP A 890 29.49 -8.56 -31.21
C TRP A 890 28.31 -8.77 -32.17
N THR A 891 28.06 -10.01 -32.59
CA THR A 891 26.93 -10.39 -33.47
C THR A 891 25.58 -10.10 -32.82
N ASN A 892 25.36 -10.58 -31.60
CA ASN A 892 24.09 -10.39 -30.89
C ASN A 892 23.88 -8.92 -30.50
N LEU A 893 24.95 -8.18 -30.17
CA LEU A 893 24.89 -6.76 -29.89
C LEU A 893 24.46 -5.95 -31.11
N LEU A 894 25.09 -6.15 -32.27
CA LEU A 894 24.73 -5.42 -33.49
C LEU A 894 23.29 -5.72 -33.91
N GLN A 895 22.84 -6.97 -33.83
CA GLN A 895 21.44 -7.33 -34.07
C GLN A 895 20.49 -6.67 -33.05
N TRP A 896 20.85 -6.61 -31.76
CA TRP A 896 20.02 -5.92 -30.75
C TRP A 896 19.89 -4.43 -31.06
N LEU A 897 21.00 -3.75 -31.32
CA LEU A 897 21.04 -2.30 -31.54
C LEU A 897 20.41 -1.87 -32.86
N ASP A 898 20.41 -2.71 -33.89
CA ASP A 898 19.69 -2.47 -35.16
C ASP A 898 18.17 -2.37 -34.97
N ARG A 899 17.63 -2.96 -33.89
CA ARG A 899 16.22 -2.86 -33.51
C ARG A 899 15.90 -1.60 -32.71
N LEU A 900 16.88 -0.84 -32.21
CA LEU A 900 16.66 0.28 -31.29
C LEU A 900 16.74 1.65 -31.98
N ASP A 901 15.80 2.55 -31.64
CA ASP A 901 15.94 3.96 -32.02
C ASP A 901 16.88 4.72 -31.06
N TYR A 902 18.10 4.98 -31.54
CA TYR A 902 19.17 5.70 -30.84
C TYR A 902 18.82 7.14 -30.39
N ARG A 903 17.74 7.72 -30.91
CA ARG A 903 17.23 9.05 -30.52
C ARG A 903 16.52 9.00 -29.15
N ILE A 904 15.99 7.83 -28.77
CA ILE A 904 15.28 7.60 -27.51
C ILE A 904 16.31 7.42 -26.39
N PRO A 905 16.12 8.04 -25.20
CA PRO A 905 17.13 8.10 -24.15
C PRO A 905 17.21 6.81 -23.33
N TYR A 906 17.68 5.72 -23.94
CA TYR A 906 18.01 4.48 -23.24
C TYR A 906 19.27 4.65 -22.37
N TYR A 907 19.12 4.40 -21.07
CA TYR A 907 20.16 3.89 -20.17
C TYR A 907 19.77 2.46 -19.80
N SER A 908 20.61 1.47 -20.10
CA SER A 908 20.23 0.05 -20.02
C SER A 908 21.37 -0.86 -19.58
N GLY A 909 21.03 -2.01 -19.00
CA GLY A 909 21.98 -3.01 -18.50
C GLY A 909 21.28 -4.12 -17.72
N ALA A 910 22.07 -5.05 -17.18
CA ALA A 910 21.56 -6.04 -16.23
C ALA A 910 21.04 -5.33 -14.96
N PRO A 911 19.81 -5.60 -14.48
CA PRO A 911 19.20 -4.85 -13.40
C PRO A 911 19.70 -5.30 -12.03
N THR A 912 20.11 -4.34 -11.19
CA THR A 912 20.30 -4.55 -9.74
C THR A 912 19.60 -3.44 -8.95
N PHE A 913 19.47 -3.61 -7.63
CA PHE A 913 18.74 -2.68 -6.75
C PHE A 913 19.62 -2.18 -5.61
N ILE A 914 19.66 -0.85 -5.44
CA ILE A 914 20.30 -0.20 -4.29
C ILE A 914 19.30 0.81 -3.72
N ASN A 915 18.96 0.69 -2.43
CA ASN A 915 17.99 1.55 -1.75
C ASN A 915 16.63 1.69 -2.47
N ASN A 916 16.11 0.57 -3.00
CA ASN A 916 14.94 0.47 -3.88
C ASN A 916 15.03 1.18 -5.24
N VAL A 917 16.14 1.84 -5.57
CA VAL A 917 16.41 2.35 -6.93
C VAL A 917 16.93 1.20 -7.79
N GLN A 918 16.37 1.03 -8.98
CA GLN A 918 16.83 0.06 -9.97
C GLN A 918 17.91 0.69 -10.85
N ILE A 919 19.06 0.03 -10.99
CA ILE A 919 20.23 0.55 -11.70
C ILE A 919 20.83 -0.49 -12.66
N ALA A 920 21.60 -0.04 -13.65
CA ALA A 920 22.44 -0.91 -14.46
C ALA A 920 23.63 -1.41 -13.63
N GLN A 921 23.71 -2.73 -13.42
CA GLN A 921 24.89 -3.38 -12.82
C GLN A 921 26.09 -3.16 -13.74
N ARG A 922 27.16 -2.57 -13.20
CA ARG A 922 28.36 -2.20 -13.98
C ARG A 922 29.03 -3.35 -14.76
N GLY A 923 29.04 -4.55 -14.19
CA GLY A 923 29.80 -5.70 -14.69
C GLY A 923 29.35 -6.20 -16.05
N PRO A 924 28.09 -6.68 -16.20
CA PRO A 924 27.52 -7.15 -17.47
C PRO A 924 27.49 -6.13 -18.61
N GLY A 925 27.79 -4.87 -18.29
CA GLY A 925 27.89 -3.77 -19.22
C GLY A 925 26.67 -2.85 -19.18
N ILE A 926 26.92 -1.60 -19.55
CA ILE A 926 25.93 -0.52 -19.59
C ILE A 926 25.82 -0.03 -21.03
N LEU A 927 24.61 -0.07 -21.59
CA LEU A 927 24.26 0.52 -22.87
C LEU A 927 23.71 1.93 -22.66
N LEU A 928 24.32 2.91 -23.31
CA LEU A 928 23.80 4.27 -23.44
C LEU A 928 23.51 4.61 -24.91
N SER A 929 22.35 5.21 -25.14
CA SER A 929 21.97 5.82 -26.43
C SER A 929 22.59 7.21 -26.61
N GLN A 930 22.69 7.68 -27.85
CA GLN A 930 23.02 9.08 -28.14
C GLN A 930 21.96 10.04 -27.56
N GLY A 931 20.68 9.65 -27.54
CA GLY A 931 19.60 10.39 -26.88
C GLY A 931 19.85 10.62 -25.39
N ALA A 932 20.26 9.57 -24.67
CA ALA A 932 20.62 9.65 -23.25
C ALA A 932 21.85 10.52 -23.03
N LEU A 933 22.91 10.29 -23.80
CA LEU A 933 24.19 10.99 -23.64
C LEU A 933 24.11 12.48 -23.96
N ARG A 934 23.24 12.90 -24.89
CA ARG A 934 22.98 14.35 -25.13
C ARG A 934 22.32 15.03 -23.93
N ARG A 935 21.40 14.35 -23.23
CA ARG A 935 20.82 14.86 -21.97
C ARG A 935 21.87 14.88 -20.86
N TYR A 936 22.54 13.75 -20.66
CA TYR A 936 23.58 13.58 -19.63
C TYR A 936 24.73 14.58 -19.77
N ALA A 937 25.28 14.79 -20.98
CA ALA A 937 26.40 15.71 -21.19
C ALA A 937 26.02 17.18 -20.92
N LYS A 938 24.76 17.58 -21.19
CA LYS A 938 24.23 18.88 -20.77
C LYS A 938 24.22 18.99 -19.25
N SER A 939 23.53 18.07 -18.57
CA SER A 939 23.42 18.05 -17.10
C SER A 939 24.78 17.94 -16.42
N TYR A 940 25.76 17.25 -17.02
CA TYR A 940 27.14 17.19 -16.52
C TYR A 940 27.78 18.59 -16.46
N SER A 941 27.61 19.40 -17.49
CA SER A 941 28.15 20.78 -17.50
C SER A 941 27.49 21.70 -16.47
N GLU A 942 26.26 21.38 -16.03
CA GLU A 942 25.46 22.19 -15.10
C GLU A 942 25.57 21.71 -13.63
N LEU A 943 25.73 20.39 -13.41
CA LEU A 943 25.57 19.74 -12.10
C LEU A 943 26.82 19.00 -11.59
N TYR A 944 27.83 18.72 -12.44
CA TYR A 944 28.93 17.83 -12.03
C TYR A 944 29.74 18.37 -10.84
N ALA A 945 30.27 19.58 -10.95
CA ALA A 945 31.11 20.17 -9.89
C ALA A 945 30.30 20.69 -8.69
N SER A 946 29.03 21.05 -8.91
CA SER A 946 28.15 21.66 -7.90
C SER A 946 27.37 20.64 -7.06
N LYS A 947 27.04 19.47 -7.64
CA LYS A 947 26.24 18.41 -7.00
C LYS A 947 26.93 17.05 -7.06
N TRP A 948 27.25 16.54 -8.25
CA TRP A 948 27.59 15.13 -8.42
C TRP A 948 28.94 14.74 -7.83
N GLU A 949 30.01 15.54 -7.99
CA GLU A 949 31.32 15.25 -7.40
C GLU A 949 31.27 15.29 -5.85
N PRO A 950 30.63 16.30 -5.19
CA PRO A 950 30.39 16.30 -3.73
C PRO A 950 29.44 15.22 -3.19
N GLU A 951 28.59 14.62 -4.02
CA GLU A 951 27.73 13.49 -3.64
C GLU A 951 28.47 12.14 -3.82
N LEU A 952 29.27 12.00 -4.87
CA LEU A 952 30.03 10.79 -5.19
C LEU A 952 31.07 10.42 -4.12
N GLY A 953 31.67 11.41 -3.46
CA GLY A 953 32.56 11.18 -2.30
C GLY A 953 31.85 10.59 -1.07
N LYS A 954 30.54 10.78 -0.96
CA LYS A 954 29.70 10.25 0.14
C LYS A 954 28.99 8.94 -0.25
N GLY A 955 28.97 8.60 -1.53
CA GLY A 955 28.32 7.41 -2.08
C GLY A 955 29.21 6.16 -2.06
N CYS A 956 28.59 4.98 -2.06
CA CYS A 956 29.30 3.71 -2.12
C CYS A 956 29.80 3.31 -3.52
N CYS A 957 29.10 3.76 -4.56
CA CYS A 957 28.98 2.98 -5.79
C CYS A 957 28.84 3.91 -7.01
N GLY A 958 29.75 3.77 -7.99
CA GLY A 958 29.79 4.65 -9.18
C GLY A 958 28.69 4.38 -10.21
N ASP A 959 28.18 3.16 -10.26
CA ASP A 959 26.99 2.76 -11.03
C ASP A 959 25.70 3.34 -10.43
N PHE A 960 25.57 3.37 -9.09
CA PHE A 960 24.49 4.10 -8.42
C PHE A 960 24.57 5.61 -8.69
N ALA A 961 25.77 6.21 -8.63
CA ALA A 961 25.96 7.62 -8.97
C ALA A 961 25.64 7.92 -10.44
N LEU A 962 25.98 7.01 -11.37
CA LEU A 962 25.59 7.12 -12.77
C LEU A 962 24.07 7.05 -12.94
N ALA A 963 23.38 6.16 -12.23
CA ALA A 963 21.91 6.10 -12.24
C ALA A 963 21.27 7.39 -11.69
N GLN A 964 21.81 7.95 -10.61
CA GLN A 964 21.34 9.23 -10.06
C GLN A 964 21.58 10.40 -11.03
N ALA A 965 22.74 10.44 -11.69
CA ALA A 965 23.07 11.46 -12.69
C ALA A 965 22.25 11.31 -14.00
N MET A 966 21.88 10.07 -14.38
CA MET A 966 20.93 9.80 -15.46
C MET A 966 19.52 10.27 -15.08
N SER A 967 19.06 9.98 -13.85
CA SER A 967 17.78 10.47 -13.33
C SER A 967 17.70 12.00 -13.29
N ASP A 968 18.75 12.67 -12.81
CA ASP A 968 18.90 14.14 -12.83
C ASP A 968 18.94 14.71 -14.28
N ALA A 969 19.35 13.91 -15.26
CA ALA A 969 19.33 14.25 -16.68
C ALA A 969 18.02 13.85 -17.38
N HIS A 970 17.00 13.39 -16.64
CA HIS A 970 15.76 12.83 -17.18
C HIS A 970 16.02 11.69 -18.19
N VAL A 971 16.85 10.73 -17.81
CA VAL A 971 17.15 9.50 -18.55
C VAL A 971 16.75 8.30 -17.67
N GLU A 972 15.78 7.52 -18.14
CA GLU A 972 15.25 6.37 -17.40
C GLU A 972 16.06 5.08 -17.63
N PHE A 973 15.95 4.15 -16.68
CA PHE A 973 16.60 2.85 -16.75
C PHE A 973 15.70 1.78 -17.40
N TYR A 974 16.27 1.02 -18.33
CA TYR A 974 15.61 -0.05 -19.09
C TYR A 974 16.34 -1.38 -18.86
N ALA A 975 15.65 -2.41 -18.36
CA ALA A 975 16.30 -3.65 -17.92
C ALA A 975 16.54 -4.63 -19.08
N SER A 976 17.80 -4.84 -19.47
CA SER A 976 18.19 -5.69 -20.61
C SER A 976 18.41 -7.16 -20.27
N TRP A 977 18.07 -7.62 -19.05
CA TRP A 977 18.09 -9.05 -18.73
C TRP A 977 16.99 -9.80 -19.50
N PRO A 978 17.27 -10.94 -20.15
CA PRO A 978 18.48 -11.76 -20.03
C PRO A 978 19.59 -11.47 -21.06
N LEU A 979 19.42 -10.53 -21.99
CA LEU A 979 20.40 -10.23 -23.05
C LEU A 979 21.78 -9.88 -22.45
N MET A 980 21.80 -8.95 -21.48
CA MET A 980 22.95 -8.70 -20.61
C MET A 980 22.68 -9.34 -19.24
N GLN A 981 23.63 -10.10 -18.70
CA GLN A 981 23.42 -10.85 -17.47
C GLN A 981 24.70 -11.06 -16.63
N GLY A 982 24.50 -11.31 -15.33
CA GLY A 982 25.53 -11.26 -14.27
C GLY A 982 26.54 -12.40 -14.20
N GLU A 983 26.27 -13.52 -14.87
CA GLU A 983 26.97 -14.78 -14.68
C GLU A 983 27.87 -15.14 -15.87
N GLN A 984 28.66 -16.20 -15.70
CA GLN A 984 29.36 -16.90 -16.77
C GLN A 984 28.59 -18.19 -17.17
N PRO A 985 28.85 -18.79 -18.35
CA PRO A 985 28.11 -19.97 -18.83
C PRO A 985 28.12 -21.18 -17.89
N SER A 986 29.09 -21.28 -16.98
CA SER A 986 29.17 -22.36 -16.00
C SER A 986 28.29 -22.13 -14.76
N THR A 987 28.14 -20.89 -14.30
CA THR A 987 27.43 -20.54 -13.05
C THR A 987 25.93 -20.29 -13.26
N LEU A 988 25.53 -19.92 -14.48
CA LEU A 988 24.15 -19.55 -14.84
C LEU A 988 23.11 -20.67 -14.57
N ASP A 989 22.01 -20.27 -13.94
CA ASP A 989 20.75 -21.01 -13.80
C ASP A 989 20.05 -21.22 -15.16
N PHE A 990 20.31 -22.31 -15.87
CA PHE A 990 19.65 -22.54 -17.17
C PHE A 990 18.16 -22.85 -17.00
N THR A 991 17.31 -21.98 -17.55
CA THR A 991 15.86 -22.13 -17.54
C THR A 991 15.24 -21.77 -18.89
N ARG A 992 14.00 -22.23 -19.09
CA ARG A 992 13.14 -21.86 -20.22
C ARG A 992 12.99 -20.34 -20.45
N LYS A 993 13.24 -19.49 -19.43
CA LYS A 993 13.07 -18.03 -19.52
C LYS A 993 14.09 -17.38 -20.46
N GLN A 994 15.39 -17.71 -20.32
CA GLN A 994 16.43 -17.17 -21.19
C GLN A 994 16.76 -18.07 -22.39
N TRP A 995 16.31 -19.34 -22.41
CA TRP A 995 16.64 -20.35 -23.43
C TRP A 995 16.58 -19.86 -24.89
N CYS A 996 15.57 -19.06 -25.23
CA CYS A 996 15.34 -18.50 -26.57
C CYS A 996 15.82 -17.04 -26.75
N ALA A 997 16.48 -16.46 -25.76
CA ALA A 997 17.04 -15.12 -25.85
C ALA A 997 18.49 -15.18 -26.39
N PRO A 998 18.93 -14.17 -27.18
CA PRO A 998 20.33 -13.98 -27.52
C PRO A 998 21.17 -13.63 -26.30
N ALA A 999 22.36 -14.23 -26.15
CA ALA A 999 23.30 -13.87 -25.10
C ALA A 999 24.20 -12.72 -25.59
N VAL A 1000 23.92 -11.48 -25.17
CA VAL A 1000 24.70 -10.29 -25.56
C VAL A 1000 25.95 -10.14 -24.71
N SER A 1001 25.90 -10.41 -23.40
CA SER A 1001 27.10 -10.38 -22.54
C SER A 1001 27.16 -11.46 -21.45
N TRP A 1002 28.39 -11.75 -21.02
CA TRP A 1002 28.73 -12.62 -19.90
C TRP A 1002 29.73 -11.90 -19.00
N HIS A 1003 29.62 -12.07 -17.69
CA HIS A 1003 30.49 -11.39 -16.71
C HIS A 1003 31.16 -12.42 -15.78
N HIS A 1004 32.15 -11.98 -15.01
CA HIS A 1004 33.05 -12.85 -14.24
C HIS A 1004 33.80 -13.88 -15.12
N THR A 1005 34.02 -13.58 -16.40
CA THR A 1005 34.75 -14.44 -17.34
C THR A 1005 36.24 -14.16 -17.24
N ASP A 1006 37.04 -15.18 -16.88
CA ASP A 1006 38.49 -15.12 -17.01
C ASP A 1006 38.95 -15.19 -18.49
N ALA A 1007 40.24 -14.97 -18.74
CA ALA A 1007 40.79 -14.96 -20.09
C ALA A 1007 40.65 -16.29 -20.85
N THR A 1008 40.48 -17.42 -20.16
CA THR A 1008 40.19 -18.73 -20.77
C THR A 1008 38.75 -18.77 -21.24
N VAL A 1009 37.81 -18.53 -20.31
CA VAL A 1009 36.36 -18.55 -20.57
C VAL A 1009 35.97 -17.53 -21.65
N LEU A 1010 36.62 -16.36 -21.66
CA LEU A 1010 36.41 -15.34 -22.68
C LEU A 1010 36.88 -15.80 -24.07
N ASN A 1011 38.02 -16.49 -24.17
CA ASN A 1011 38.50 -17.06 -25.43
C ASN A 1011 37.60 -18.22 -25.91
N ASP A 1012 37.09 -19.07 -25.01
CA ASP A 1012 36.17 -20.16 -25.34
C ASP A 1012 34.84 -19.62 -25.89
N ILE A 1013 34.23 -18.64 -25.21
CA ILE A 1013 33.02 -17.94 -25.68
C ILE A 1013 33.27 -17.27 -27.04
N TRP A 1014 34.45 -16.66 -27.22
CA TRP A 1014 34.82 -16.02 -28.49
C TRP A 1014 34.97 -17.03 -29.63
N ALA A 1015 35.59 -18.19 -29.38
CA ALA A 1015 35.72 -19.27 -30.35
C ALA A 1015 34.34 -19.82 -30.77
N SER A 1016 33.42 -20.02 -29.82
CA SER A 1016 32.04 -20.40 -30.14
C SER A 1016 31.32 -19.35 -31.01
N HIS A 1017 31.44 -18.05 -30.69
CA HIS A 1017 30.87 -16.99 -31.53
C HIS A 1017 31.47 -16.94 -32.95
N GLN A 1018 32.79 -17.19 -33.09
CA GLN A 1018 33.44 -17.27 -34.39
C GLN A 1018 32.96 -18.49 -35.19
N ASN A 1019 32.85 -19.67 -34.57
CA ASN A 1019 32.33 -20.85 -35.26
C ASN A 1019 30.84 -20.68 -35.65
N TRP A 1020 30.03 -20.12 -34.75
CA TRP A 1020 28.61 -19.84 -35.03
C TRP A 1020 28.43 -18.87 -36.21
N THR A 1021 29.16 -17.76 -36.24
CA THR A 1021 29.07 -16.81 -37.37
C THR A 1021 29.65 -17.37 -38.67
N HIS A 1022 30.62 -18.28 -38.61
CA HIS A 1022 31.13 -19.01 -39.77
C HIS A 1022 30.12 -20.03 -40.32
N GLU A 1023 29.41 -20.75 -39.46
CA GLU A 1023 28.41 -21.75 -39.86
C GLU A 1023 27.03 -21.17 -40.24
N LYS A 1024 26.55 -20.17 -39.50
CA LYS A 1024 25.17 -19.64 -39.58
C LYS A 1024 25.07 -18.26 -40.22
N GLY A 1025 26.21 -17.57 -40.41
CA GLY A 1025 26.24 -16.18 -40.86
C GLY A 1025 26.00 -15.17 -39.73
N TRP A 1026 25.93 -13.89 -40.09
CA TRP A 1026 25.80 -12.78 -39.15
C TRP A 1026 24.34 -12.42 -38.80
N ASP A 1027 23.38 -12.94 -39.56
CA ASP A 1027 21.95 -12.62 -39.44
C ASP A 1027 21.20 -13.57 -38.49
N VAL A 1028 21.87 -14.63 -38.00
CA VAL A 1028 21.33 -15.64 -37.08
C VAL A 1028 21.92 -15.44 -35.68
N PRO A 1029 21.12 -15.02 -34.67
CA PRO A 1029 21.63 -14.78 -33.32
C PRO A 1029 22.02 -16.08 -32.60
N TYR A 1030 22.98 -15.97 -31.68
CA TYR A 1030 23.48 -17.05 -30.82
C TYR A 1030 22.75 -17.01 -29.47
N LEU A 1031 21.96 -18.03 -29.15
CA LEU A 1031 21.04 -18.03 -28.01
C LEU A 1031 21.62 -18.74 -26.79
N PHE A 1032 21.00 -18.56 -25.62
CA PHE A 1032 21.40 -19.29 -24.40
C PHE A 1032 21.34 -20.82 -24.55
N ARG A 1033 20.42 -21.37 -25.35
CA ARG A 1033 20.40 -22.82 -25.67
C ARG A 1033 21.65 -23.27 -26.46
N ASP A 1034 22.19 -22.38 -27.30
CA ASP A 1034 23.30 -22.68 -28.21
C ASP A 1034 24.61 -22.60 -27.40
N ALA A 1035 24.76 -21.55 -26.59
CA ALA A 1035 25.80 -21.45 -25.56
C ALA A 1035 25.77 -22.61 -24.55
N PHE A 1036 24.58 -23.13 -24.22
CA PHE A 1036 24.45 -24.32 -23.38
C PHE A 1036 24.92 -25.61 -24.09
N ALA A 1037 24.59 -25.77 -25.38
CA ALA A 1037 25.04 -26.92 -26.17
C ALA A 1037 26.57 -26.93 -26.36
N ASP A 1038 27.17 -25.76 -26.59
CA ASP A 1038 28.60 -25.62 -26.87
C ASP A 1038 29.47 -25.60 -25.61
N LEU A 1039 29.06 -24.90 -24.55
CA LEU A 1039 29.91 -24.61 -23.38
C LEU A 1039 29.55 -25.40 -22.11
N VAL A 1040 28.38 -26.04 -22.06
CA VAL A 1040 27.90 -26.74 -20.84
C VAL A 1040 27.72 -28.23 -21.06
N MET A 1041 26.98 -28.66 -22.09
CA MET A 1041 26.69 -30.08 -22.33
C MET A 1041 27.93 -30.98 -22.45
N PRO A 1042 29.08 -30.57 -23.04
CA PRO A 1042 30.30 -31.38 -23.08
C PRO A 1042 30.90 -31.69 -21.70
N HIS A 1043 30.42 -31.05 -20.63
CA HIS A 1043 30.93 -31.16 -19.28
C HIS A 1043 29.94 -31.74 -18.26
N VAL A 1044 28.69 -32.01 -18.69
CA VAL A 1044 27.61 -32.65 -17.90
C VAL A 1044 27.78 -34.17 -17.92
N GLN A 1045 27.68 -34.83 -16.76
CA GLN A 1045 27.95 -36.27 -16.61
C GLN A 1045 27.00 -36.89 -15.56
N LYS A 1046 26.78 -38.22 -15.53
CA LYS A 1046 25.91 -38.82 -14.49
C LYS A 1046 26.49 -38.68 -13.07
N SER A 1047 27.82 -38.65 -12.94
CA SER A 1047 28.55 -38.38 -11.70
C SER A 1047 29.96 -37.88 -12.02
N LYS A 1048 30.47 -36.91 -11.26
CA LYS A 1048 31.72 -36.16 -11.51
C LYS A 1048 32.36 -35.77 -10.17
N GLY A 1049 33.52 -36.34 -9.86
CA GLY A 1049 34.30 -36.02 -8.64
C GLY A 1049 35.08 -34.70 -8.77
N GLU A 1050 35.54 -34.17 -7.63
CA GLU A 1050 36.23 -32.85 -7.55
C GLU A 1050 35.43 -31.70 -8.15
N TRP A 1051 34.09 -31.77 -8.06
CA TRP A 1051 33.19 -30.86 -8.76
C TRP A 1051 32.00 -30.44 -7.90
N ASP A 1052 31.66 -29.15 -7.96
CA ASP A 1052 30.51 -28.54 -7.31
C ASP A 1052 29.62 -27.87 -8.37
N ASN A 1053 28.46 -28.47 -8.65
CA ASN A 1053 27.43 -27.94 -9.56
C ASN A 1053 26.48 -26.92 -8.88
N PHE A 1054 26.76 -26.52 -7.64
CA PHE A 1054 25.94 -25.62 -6.83
C PHE A 1054 24.49 -26.07 -6.61
N SER A 1055 24.19 -27.37 -6.78
CA SER A 1055 22.90 -27.97 -6.43
C SER A 1055 22.58 -27.70 -4.95
N GLY A 1056 21.45 -27.05 -4.65
CA GLY A 1056 21.18 -26.52 -3.30
C GLY A 1056 19.72 -26.27 -2.94
N ASP A 1057 18.76 -26.57 -3.81
CA ASP A 1057 17.32 -26.35 -3.58
C ASP A 1057 16.76 -27.21 -2.43
N THR A 1058 17.45 -28.28 -2.04
CA THR A 1058 17.13 -29.08 -0.85
C THR A 1058 18.41 -29.68 -0.26
N LYS A 1059 18.74 -29.34 0.99
CA LYS A 1059 19.90 -29.87 1.73
C LYS A 1059 19.48 -30.95 2.73
N ILE A 1060 20.09 -32.12 2.61
CA ILE A 1060 19.93 -33.28 3.51
C ILE A 1060 21.27 -33.51 4.22
N VAL A 1061 21.23 -33.65 5.55
CA VAL A 1061 22.41 -33.85 6.42
C VAL A 1061 22.28 -35.19 7.14
N GLY A 1062 23.37 -35.94 7.24
CA GLY A 1062 23.41 -37.26 7.91
C GLY A 1062 23.08 -37.19 9.40
N GLU A 1063 22.73 -38.33 9.99
CA GLU A 1063 22.24 -38.38 11.39
C GLU A 1063 23.27 -37.82 12.39
N GLN A 1064 24.55 -38.14 12.21
CA GLN A 1064 25.64 -37.64 13.05
C GLN A 1064 25.79 -36.12 12.95
N GLY A 1065 25.58 -35.54 11.77
CA GLY A 1065 25.61 -34.10 11.52
C GLY A 1065 24.38 -33.38 12.08
N ARG A 1066 23.21 -34.02 12.01
CA ARG A 1066 22.00 -33.54 12.69
C ARG A 1066 22.20 -33.49 14.21
N ARG A 1067 22.88 -34.47 14.80
CA ARG A 1067 23.21 -34.48 16.24
C ARG A 1067 24.21 -33.37 16.59
N LYS A 1068 25.34 -33.27 15.88
CA LYS A 1068 26.29 -32.15 16.05
C LYS A 1068 25.65 -30.78 15.90
N LYS A 1069 24.77 -30.57 14.91
CA LYS A 1069 24.13 -29.26 14.72
C LYS A 1069 23.19 -28.91 15.88
N LEU A 1070 22.51 -29.89 16.47
CA LEU A 1070 21.71 -29.69 17.68
C LEU A 1070 22.60 -29.43 18.91
N GLU A 1071 23.74 -30.12 19.03
CA GLU A 1071 24.74 -29.89 20.08
C GLU A 1071 25.38 -28.49 19.95
N GLU A 1072 25.72 -28.04 18.73
CA GLU A 1072 26.19 -26.69 18.44
C GLU A 1072 25.11 -25.62 18.66
N GLU A 1073 23.84 -25.86 18.32
CA GLU A 1073 22.76 -24.92 18.61
C GLU A 1073 22.50 -24.80 20.12
N ASP A 1074 22.64 -25.89 20.88
CA ASP A 1074 22.54 -25.89 22.34
C ASP A 1074 23.76 -25.21 23.00
N GLU A 1075 24.98 -25.43 22.51
CA GLU A 1075 26.17 -24.68 22.92
C GLU A 1075 26.05 -23.17 22.60
N ARG A 1076 25.62 -22.80 21.37
CA ARG A 1076 25.37 -21.39 21.00
C ARG A 1076 24.29 -20.76 21.87
N ARG A 1077 23.24 -21.50 22.25
CA ARG A 1077 22.22 -21.04 23.22
C ARG A 1077 22.81 -20.80 24.61
N LYS A 1078 23.68 -21.68 25.10
CA LYS A 1078 24.40 -21.48 26.39
C LYS A 1078 25.38 -20.30 26.32
N GLN A 1079 26.01 -20.08 25.16
CA GLN A 1079 26.93 -18.96 24.93
C GLN A 1079 26.17 -17.62 24.92
N HIS A 1080 25.12 -17.49 24.12
CA HIS A 1080 24.21 -16.32 24.14
C HIS A 1080 23.52 -16.10 25.49
N ALA A 1081 23.35 -17.14 26.31
CA ALA A 1081 22.82 -17.00 27.68
C ALA A 1081 23.86 -16.49 28.70
N LYS A 1082 25.15 -16.58 28.39
CA LYS A 1082 26.26 -16.02 29.19
C LYS A 1082 26.64 -14.61 28.74
N ASP A 1083 26.76 -14.40 27.43
CA ASP A 1083 27.21 -13.15 26.84
C ASP A 1083 26.09 -12.10 26.75
N LYS A 1084 25.48 -11.80 27.91
CA LYS A 1084 24.57 -10.67 28.11
C LYS A 1084 25.36 -9.41 28.44
N ASP A 1085 25.90 -8.76 27.40
CA ASP A 1085 26.07 -7.30 27.32
C ASP A 1085 26.53 -6.91 25.90
N GLY A 1086 25.58 -6.87 24.96
CA GLY A 1086 25.82 -6.44 23.57
C GLY A 1086 24.54 -6.53 22.72
N PRO A 1087 24.37 -5.67 21.70
CA PRO A 1087 23.25 -5.79 20.76
C PRO A 1087 23.49 -6.93 19.76
N PRO A 1088 22.46 -7.69 19.35
CA PRO A 1088 22.61 -8.75 18.36
C PRO A 1088 22.69 -8.19 16.93
N GLU A 1089 23.62 -8.70 16.13
CA GLU A 1089 23.58 -8.60 14.67
C GLU A 1089 22.58 -9.62 14.10
N GLU A 1090 21.78 -9.23 13.11
CA GLU A 1090 20.94 -10.15 12.34
C GLU A 1090 21.55 -10.46 10.97
N SER A 1091 21.63 -11.75 10.63
CA SER A 1091 22.07 -12.22 9.31
C SER A 1091 21.00 -11.91 8.24
N PRO A 1092 21.35 -11.37 7.06
CA PRO A 1092 20.39 -10.85 6.09
C PRO A 1092 19.62 -11.90 5.27
N PHE A 1093 19.72 -13.20 5.60
CA PHE A 1093 19.03 -14.28 4.90
C PHE A 1093 18.35 -15.25 5.87
N ALA A 1094 17.02 -15.35 5.75
CA ALA A 1094 16.20 -16.40 6.33
C ALA A 1094 15.66 -17.31 5.21
N ASP A 1095 15.64 -18.62 5.45
CA ASP A 1095 15.23 -19.61 4.46
C ASP A 1095 13.74 -19.46 4.04
N PRO A 1096 13.39 -19.71 2.77
CA PRO A 1096 12.03 -19.54 2.27
C PRO A 1096 11.04 -20.60 2.80
N PRO A 1097 9.74 -20.27 2.92
CA PRO A 1097 8.73 -21.19 3.45
C PRO A 1097 8.40 -22.35 2.49
N HIS A 1098 8.18 -23.53 3.08
CA HIS A 1098 7.90 -24.80 2.39
C HIS A 1098 6.49 -24.84 1.75
N ASN A 1099 6.32 -25.64 0.70
CA ASN A 1099 5.15 -25.62 -0.20
C ASN A 1099 4.20 -26.82 0.05
N PRO A 1100 2.92 -26.63 0.47
CA PRO A 1100 2.00 -27.72 0.81
C PRO A 1100 1.50 -28.62 -0.34
N ARG A 1101 2.16 -28.63 -1.51
CA ARG A 1101 1.86 -29.60 -2.59
C ARG A 1101 2.61 -30.92 -2.43
N ASP A 1102 3.70 -30.95 -1.67
CA ASP A 1102 4.59 -32.11 -1.52
C ASP A 1102 4.00 -33.17 -0.55
N ASP A 1103 2.97 -32.82 0.23
CA ASP A 1103 2.38 -33.62 1.31
C ASP A 1103 1.68 -34.92 0.88
N LYS A 1104 1.44 -35.15 -0.42
CA LYS A 1104 0.86 -36.42 -0.89
C LYS A 1104 1.87 -37.55 -1.04
N ASP A 1105 3.14 -37.22 -1.26
CA ASP A 1105 4.22 -38.20 -1.41
C ASP A 1105 5.20 -38.18 -0.21
N ALA A 1106 5.10 -37.17 0.67
CA ALA A 1106 5.91 -37.02 1.88
C ALA A 1106 6.05 -38.32 2.71
N ALA A 1107 5.00 -39.13 2.83
CA ALA A 1107 5.03 -40.39 3.57
C ALA A 1107 5.89 -41.48 2.90
N ALA A 1108 5.97 -41.52 1.57
CA ALA A 1108 6.86 -42.42 0.81
C ALA A 1108 8.28 -41.86 0.71
N ILE A 1109 8.42 -40.53 0.65
CA ILE A 1109 9.69 -39.81 0.55
C ILE A 1109 10.45 -39.84 1.89
N ALA A 1110 9.77 -39.84 3.04
CA ALA A 1110 10.39 -39.84 4.36
C ALA A 1110 11.35 -41.04 4.63
N ASP A 1111 11.02 -42.23 4.12
CA ASP A 1111 11.91 -43.39 4.19
C ASP A 1111 13.00 -43.38 3.10
N ALA A 1112 12.82 -42.63 2.01
CA ALA A 1112 13.81 -42.49 0.94
C ALA A 1112 14.93 -41.48 1.25
N ILE A 1113 14.70 -40.56 2.19
CA ILE A 1113 15.63 -39.45 2.52
C ILE A 1113 16.64 -39.80 3.62
N LYS A 1114 16.32 -40.73 4.54
CA LYS A 1114 17.15 -41.06 5.73
C LYS A 1114 18.62 -41.31 5.38
N ASP A 1115 18.84 -42.14 4.37
CA ASP A 1115 20.15 -42.61 3.91
C ASP A 1115 20.84 -41.67 2.90
N ALA A 1116 20.17 -40.61 2.42
CA ALA A 1116 20.63 -39.84 1.25
C ALA A 1116 22.03 -39.24 1.42
N ALA A 1117 22.38 -38.91 2.67
CA ALA A 1117 23.62 -38.23 3.04
C ALA A 1117 24.80 -39.19 3.35
N ASP A 1118 24.66 -40.51 3.23
CA ASP A 1118 25.74 -41.45 3.59
C ASP A 1118 26.76 -41.69 2.47
N SER A 1119 26.39 -41.41 1.21
CA SER A 1119 27.26 -41.64 0.05
C SER A 1119 26.75 -40.91 -1.21
N PRO A 1120 27.60 -40.60 -2.20
CA PRO A 1120 27.16 -39.99 -3.45
C PRO A 1120 26.17 -40.89 -4.22
N LYS A 1121 26.30 -42.22 -4.12
CA LYS A 1121 25.36 -43.18 -4.74
C LYS A 1121 23.98 -43.18 -4.07
N LYS A 1122 23.91 -42.93 -2.76
CA LYS A 1122 22.63 -42.76 -2.05
C LYS A 1122 22.00 -41.41 -2.40
N CYS A 1123 22.80 -40.33 -2.43
CA CYS A 1123 22.35 -39.01 -2.86
C CYS A 1123 21.77 -39.00 -4.30
N GLN A 1124 22.49 -39.63 -5.25
CA GLN A 1124 21.99 -39.85 -6.62
C GLN A 1124 20.63 -40.57 -6.62
N LYS A 1125 20.50 -41.66 -5.86
CA LYS A 1125 19.24 -42.43 -5.76
C LYS A 1125 18.10 -41.66 -5.12
N THR A 1126 18.38 -40.66 -4.28
CA THR A 1126 17.36 -39.75 -3.76
C THR A 1126 16.93 -38.75 -4.83
N CYS A 1127 17.85 -38.22 -5.64
CA CYS A 1127 17.50 -37.43 -6.83
C CYS A 1127 16.67 -38.23 -7.84
N GLU A 1128 17.03 -39.50 -8.10
CA GLU A 1128 16.25 -40.43 -8.94
C GLU A 1128 14.81 -40.64 -8.43
N ARG A 1129 14.55 -40.46 -7.13
CA ARG A 1129 13.21 -40.62 -6.52
C ARG A 1129 12.40 -39.32 -6.43
N VAL A 1130 13.05 -38.17 -6.32
CA VAL A 1130 12.38 -36.85 -6.35
C VAL A 1130 12.10 -36.49 -7.80
N GLU A 1131 10.82 -36.36 -8.17
CA GLU A 1131 10.39 -36.23 -9.58
C GLU A 1131 11.04 -35.05 -10.31
N ASP A 1132 11.12 -33.88 -9.65
CA ASP A 1132 11.66 -32.64 -10.22
C ASP A 1132 13.16 -32.42 -9.98
N CYS A 1133 13.88 -33.42 -9.45
CA CYS A 1133 15.34 -33.34 -9.29
C CYS A 1133 16.07 -33.57 -10.62
N LEU A 1134 16.84 -32.58 -11.05
CA LEU A 1134 17.65 -32.59 -12.28
C LEU A 1134 19.16 -32.71 -11.99
N GLN A 1135 19.61 -32.24 -10.83
CA GLN A 1135 21.02 -32.33 -10.44
C GLN A 1135 21.17 -32.56 -8.93
N TRP A 1136 22.33 -33.10 -8.54
CA TRP A 1136 22.68 -33.36 -7.15
C TRP A 1136 24.17 -33.10 -6.90
N ARG A 1137 24.54 -32.82 -5.64
CA ARG A 1137 25.92 -32.87 -5.16
C ARG A 1137 26.00 -33.48 -3.77
N TYR A 1138 27.17 -34.04 -3.46
CA TYR A 1138 27.49 -34.74 -2.24
C TYR A 1138 28.81 -34.25 -1.67
N LYS A 1139 28.90 -34.02 -0.35
CA LYS A 1139 30.15 -33.68 0.34
C LYS A 1139 30.64 -34.84 1.19
N ALA A 1140 31.89 -35.26 0.97
CA ALA A 1140 32.50 -36.38 1.68
C ALA A 1140 33.18 -36.00 3.02
N LEU A 1141 33.56 -34.74 3.22
CA LEU A 1141 34.15 -34.27 4.47
C LEU A 1141 33.08 -33.76 5.44
N GLY A 1142 33.09 -34.29 6.67
CA GLY A 1142 32.12 -34.02 7.71
C GLY A 1142 31.19 -35.20 7.92
N ASP A 1143 29.96 -34.93 8.34
CA ASP A 1143 28.97 -35.95 8.74
C ASP A 1143 27.99 -36.33 7.60
N GLY A 1144 28.42 -36.14 6.35
CA GLY A 1144 27.65 -36.39 5.15
C GLY A 1144 26.64 -35.28 4.82
N GLU A 1145 26.76 -34.70 3.62
CA GLU A 1145 25.75 -33.80 3.07
C GLU A 1145 25.36 -34.19 1.65
N CYS A 1146 24.07 -34.31 1.39
CA CYS A 1146 23.48 -34.47 0.06
C CYS A 1146 22.63 -33.23 -0.26
N HIS A 1147 22.84 -32.62 -1.44
CA HIS A 1147 22.10 -31.44 -1.86
C HIS A 1147 21.46 -31.70 -3.24
N LEU A 1148 20.15 -31.55 -3.34
CA LEU A 1148 19.36 -31.76 -4.56
C LEU A 1148 19.01 -30.44 -5.23
N GLY A 1149 18.84 -30.46 -6.56
CA GLY A 1149 18.66 -29.28 -7.39
C GLY A 1149 17.65 -29.50 -8.51
N LYS A 1150 16.73 -28.55 -8.63
CA LYS A 1150 15.62 -28.49 -9.61
C LYS A 1150 15.98 -27.61 -10.81
N VAL A 1151 16.99 -26.76 -10.67
CA VAL A 1151 17.58 -25.93 -11.73
C VAL A 1151 18.94 -26.50 -12.14
N LEU A 1152 19.25 -26.40 -13.43
CA LEU A 1152 20.50 -26.87 -14.01
C LEU A 1152 21.60 -25.81 -13.95
N LYS A 1153 22.78 -26.20 -13.49
CA LYS A 1153 24.03 -25.42 -13.58
C LYS A 1153 25.18 -26.36 -13.91
N LEU A 1154 26.27 -25.84 -14.48
CA LEU A 1154 27.52 -26.61 -14.56
C LEU A 1154 28.32 -26.52 -13.26
N GLY A 1155 28.36 -25.33 -12.67
CA GLY A 1155 29.23 -24.99 -11.54
C GLY A 1155 30.71 -25.14 -11.85
N ARG A 1156 31.53 -25.37 -10.82
CA ARG A 1156 33.00 -25.29 -10.88
C ARG A 1156 33.71 -26.60 -10.49
N ARG A 1157 34.95 -26.75 -10.95
CA ARG A 1157 35.91 -27.65 -10.30
C ARG A 1157 36.27 -27.10 -8.92
N VAL A 1158 36.40 -27.97 -7.94
CA VAL A 1158 36.84 -27.64 -6.57
C VAL A 1158 38.16 -28.32 -6.23
N LYS A 1159 38.84 -27.86 -5.19
CA LYS A 1159 40.04 -28.54 -4.67
C LYS A 1159 39.68 -29.84 -3.96
N LYS A 1160 40.65 -30.75 -3.82
CA LYS A 1160 40.44 -32.08 -3.19
C LYS A 1160 39.98 -32.01 -1.74
N ASP A 1161 40.38 -30.98 -1.02
CA ASP A 1161 40.00 -30.66 0.36
C ASP A 1161 38.57 -30.12 0.51
N GLU A 1162 37.97 -29.54 -0.55
CA GLU A 1162 36.55 -29.15 -0.53
C GLU A 1162 35.61 -30.37 -0.58
N GLY A 1163 36.07 -31.49 -1.16
CA GLY A 1163 35.44 -32.81 -1.01
C GLY A 1163 34.09 -33.04 -1.71
N TRP A 1164 33.75 -32.22 -2.73
CA TRP A 1164 32.49 -32.35 -3.47
C TRP A 1164 32.53 -33.39 -4.61
N THR A 1165 31.41 -34.08 -4.80
CA THR A 1165 31.09 -34.91 -5.97
C THR A 1165 29.70 -34.51 -6.47
N SER A 1166 29.58 -34.16 -7.74
CA SER A 1166 28.32 -33.68 -8.36
C SER A 1166 27.80 -34.68 -9.39
N GLY A 1167 26.53 -34.59 -9.76
CA GLY A 1167 25.94 -35.39 -10.84
C GLY A 1167 24.65 -34.81 -11.38
N TRP A 1168 24.24 -35.28 -12.56
CA TRP A 1168 23.11 -34.75 -13.32
C TRP A 1168 22.24 -35.88 -13.88
N MET A 1169 20.92 -35.67 -13.86
CA MET A 1169 19.91 -36.62 -14.31
C MET A 1169 19.71 -36.52 -15.83
N ILE A 1170 20.71 -36.96 -16.61
CA ILE A 1170 20.80 -36.75 -18.06
C ILE A 1170 19.51 -37.08 -18.83
N GLU A 1171 18.82 -38.18 -18.48
CA GLU A 1171 17.56 -38.57 -19.13
C GLU A 1171 16.43 -37.55 -18.89
N ARG A 1172 16.13 -37.22 -17.63
CA ARG A 1172 15.17 -36.14 -17.28
C ARG A 1172 15.58 -34.79 -17.85
N LEU A 1173 16.89 -34.51 -17.91
CA LEU A 1173 17.40 -33.27 -18.47
C LEU A 1173 17.09 -33.18 -19.97
N GLY A 1174 17.21 -34.29 -20.70
CA GLY A 1174 16.77 -34.39 -22.09
C GLY A 1174 15.26 -34.18 -22.25
N GLU A 1175 14.44 -34.78 -21.39
CA GLU A 1175 12.98 -34.60 -21.38
C GLU A 1175 12.57 -33.14 -21.11
N VAL A 1176 13.17 -32.51 -20.09
CA VAL A 1176 12.91 -31.11 -19.72
C VAL A 1176 13.34 -30.15 -20.83
N ILE A 1177 14.53 -30.36 -21.42
CA ILE A 1177 15.01 -29.54 -22.55
C ILE A 1177 14.16 -29.74 -23.81
N ALA A 1178 13.68 -30.96 -24.08
CA ALA A 1178 12.75 -31.21 -25.18
C ALA A 1178 11.42 -30.45 -25.00
N GLY A 1179 10.97 -30.25 -23.75
CA GLY A 1179 9.84 -29.39 -23.40
C GLY A 1179 10.08 -27.88 -23.58
N TRP A 1180 11.32 -27.45 -23.90
CA TRP A 1180 11.70 -26.04 -24.11
C TRP A 1180 11.79 -25.68 -25.60
N GLU A 1181 10.78 -26.09 -26.38
CA GLU A 1181 10.64 -25.75 -27.81
C GLU A 1181 10.83 -24.25 -28.06
N CYS A 1182 11.70 -23.93 -29.02
CA CYS A 1182 12.13 -22.56 -29.30
C CYS A 1182 11.66 -22.11 -30.69
N LYS A 1183 10.42 -21.61 -30.75
CA LYS A 1183 9.71 -21.30 -32.01
C LYS A 1183 10.06 -19.92 -32.58
N GLU A 1184 10.39 -18.97 -31.71
CA GLU A 1184 10.75 -17.59 -32.05
C GLU A 1184 11.91 -17.12 -31.15
N VAL A 1185 12.73 -16.18 -31.65
CA VAL A 1185 13.84 -15.59 -30.89
C VAL A 1185 13.32 -14.47 -29.99
N SER A 1186 13.53 -14.62 -28.68
CA SER A 1186 13.07 -13.68 -27.67
C SER A 1186 14.05 -12.52 -27.49
N TRP A 1187 13.95 -11.50 -28.34
CA TRP A 1187 14.61 -10.19 -28.18
C TRP A 1187 14.04 -9.33 -27.03
N LYS A 1188 13.35 -9.95 -26.05
CA LYS A 1188 12.69 -9.27 -24.94
C LYS A 1188 13.69 -8.73 -23.93
N PHE A 1189 14.14 -7.50 -24.18
CA PHE A 1189 14.49 -6.56 -23.11
C PHE A 1189 13.21 -5.99 -22.51
N TYR A 1190 13.23 -5.66 -21.22
CA TYR A 1190 12.13 -4.94 -20.58
C TYR A 1190 12.32 -3.46 -20.93
N GLN A 1191 11.64 -3.07 -22.02
CA GLN A 1191 11.30 -1.67 -22.26
C GLN A 1191 10.30 -1.18 -21.25
#